data_AF-A0A956J6I2-F1
#
_entry.id   AF-A0A956J6I2-F1
#
_cell.length_a   1.000
_cell.length_b   1.000
_cell.length_c   1.000
_cell.angle_alpha   90.00
_cell.angle_beta   90.00
_cell.angle_gamma   90.00
#
_symmetry.space_group_name_H-M   'P 1'
#
loop_
_entity.id
_entity.type
_entity.pdbx_description
1 polymer ?
#
loop_
_entity_poly.entity_id
_entity_poly.type
_entity_poly.pdbx_seq_one_letter_code
_entity_poly.pdbx_strand_id
1 'polypeptide(L)'
;MRMWSDFARPYEGAGGRNPDFLVGCWALCAAEAGMRLRCFQRLATGLGVKSRSLLRSLTFGVFTGASLLWAASAAGANAVTPAPPGGAKLAVGFDAMGDLKGALCRKEPCEIGSGQSVGLPEELRASKEKARLSIVPLGKGSYVVHVAVPRTPGRAWEALVGQRGGKVVVVFAGETGPVTGAEGERSGAVVNVSEATSDGSRRVVVGEMLESMSLCGRPAVLSPKLLLPKDMKLHSAKVQRLTPEERASAISLTATVVDPESKPGPSLLRAISASSAVGNPSALTDGDLETTWAEGRGGSGRGEFALMLSPPEVPLSAFEFVIRPPSREVAHGSAPKSFFLALTKQLFKVEMPEDAWQFPGRRYRVELNEAVTSDCVALVTDDAFDESKSSQVSFAELNAVSSFDTQNLEGLVGALAGGGERAEAAGAVLRGLGAPAFAEIRKRFKSLDAGGRRVALDVMDHAPCSDSATVYVEALLSKYEAHRIHAEARIRRCGEAAVQPLTSALGGASGPRAAQILAAVAPAAAVDALMAQLVALAPGAKPPPAAPRTKAGIAKYKQQRAAQVKNSKLRAAYRSALAVAASQPAATQVVAKQLAKALPKNARIDLLRALGGGVARHPGALASLNTLLRQGGDFRTRYLLIAPLSELAKKSPAARAELSRLLAKDPSGHIRAEAARSIDEPSQFQKELLTALGDREVRVREAAASVLSGPNAGFAEAPLTSRLTEDRWPLVRATAARSLGDLPASPRVDAALASALEDESPHVRRPVVLALGARGALRYSKAVAERLEDREEKAEVRAAAALALGRMCAVDQVDLLESYATKLANPFSDPELRPVAAA
;
A
#
# COMPACT_ATOMS: atom_id res chain seq x y z
N MET A 1 -31.51 15.39 -21.59
CA MET A 1 -30.59 14.34 -21.10
C MET A 1 -30.63 14.14 -19.56
N ARG A 2 -31.82 14.07 -18.94
CA ARG A 2 -32.03 13.53 -17.57
C ARG A 2 -33.28 12.63 -17.48
N MET A 3 -33.71 12.10 -18.63
CA MET A 3 -34.91 11.27 -18.78
C MET A 3 -34.56 9.88 -19.36
N TRP A 4 -33.29 9.50 -19.25
CA TRP A 4 -32.70 8.29 -19.86
C TRP A 4 -31.94 7.42 -18.83
N SER A 5 -32.01 7.74 -17.52
CA SER A 5 -31.39 6.90 -16.47
C SER A 5 -32.28 5.75 -15.99
N ASP A 6 -33.57 5.73 -16.35
CA ASP A 6 -34.51 4.69 -15.95
C ASP A 6 -34.61 3.54 -16.97
N PHE A 7 -33.85 3.60 -18.06
CA PHE A 7 -33.85 2.59 -19.13
C PHE A 7 -32.87 1.43 -18.88
N ALA A 8 -32.03 1.50 -17.85
CA ALA A 8 -30.97 0.50 -17.60
C ALA A 8 -30.67 0.28 -16.10
N ARG A 9 -31.69 -0.07 -15.31
CA ARG A 9 -31.46 -0.83 -14.06
C ARG A 9 -32.11 -2.21 -14.21
N PRO A 10 -31.39 -3.31 -13.93
CA PRO A 10 -32.06 -4.58 -13.68
C PRO A 10 -32.98 -4.40 -12.48
N TYR A 11 -34.15 -5.02 -12.54
CA TYR A 11 -35.01 -5.26 -11.39
C TYR A 11 -34.23 -6.14 -10.38
N GLU A 12 -33.47 -5.52 -9.48
CA GLU A 12 -32.96 -6.18 -8.27
C GLU A 12 -34.06 -6.16 -7.21
N GLY A 13 -34.88 -7.21 -7.20
CA GLY A 13 -36.02 -7.27 -6.27
C GLY A 13 -36.95 -8.48 -6.44
N ALA A 14 -36.44 -9.65 -6.80
CA ALA A 14 -37.11 -10.93 -6.57
C ALA A 14 -36.06 -12.04 -6.65
N GLY A 15 -35.83 -12.74 -5.53
CA GLY A 15 -34.98 -13.92 -5.53
C GLY A 15 -35.51 -14.99 -6.48
N GLY A 16 -34.58 -15.65 -7.19
CA GLY A 16 -34.77 -16.95 -7.81
C GLY A 16 -35.82 -17.05 -8.91
N ARG A 17 -35.55 -16.50 -10.09
CA ARG A 17 -36.00 -17.12 -11.34
C ARG A 17 -34.85 -17.18 -12.35
N ASN A 18 -34.66 -18.39 -12.85
CA ASN A 18 -33.56 -18.87 -13.67
C ASN A 18 -33.48 -18.12 -15.03
N PRO A 19 -32.31 -17.80 -15.60
CA PRO A 19 -32.18 -17.17 -16.93
C PRO A 19 -32.67 -18.03 -18.11
N ASP A 20 -33.02 -19.30 -17.84
CA ASP A 20 -33.38 -20.31 -18.85
C ASP A 20 -34.73 -20.07 -19.54
N PHE A 21 -35.55 -19.12 -19.08
CA PHE A 21 -36.86 -18.84 -19.69
C PHE A 21 -36.76 -18.09 -21.03
N LEU A 22 -35.77 -17.20 -21.20
CA LEU A 22 -35.54 -16.47 -22.46
C LEU A 22 -34.88 -17.35 -23.53
N VAL A 23 -34.03 -18.30 -23.12
CA VAL A 23 -33.44 -19.30 -24.02
C VAL A 23 -34.48 -20.35 -24.44
N GLY A 24 -35.43 -20.69 -23.55
CA GLY A 24 -36.52 -21.62 -23.84
C GLY A 24 -37.49 -21.14 -24.93
N CYS A 25 -37.88 -19.85 -24.93
CA CYS A 25 -38.76 -19.31 -25.98
C CYS A 25 -38.09 -19.26 -27.36
N TRP A 26 -36.80 -18.89 -27.42
CA TRP A 26 -36.05 -18.92 -28.68
C TRP A 26 -35.85 -20.36 -29.19
N ALA A 27 -35.66 -21.33 -28.30
CA ALA A 27 -35.52 -22.74 -28.67
C ALA A 27 -36.85 -23.39 -29.13
N LEU A 28 -37.99 -23.01 -28.53
CA LEU A 28 -39.31 -23.50 -28.96
C LEU A 28 -39.78 -22.86 -30.28
N CYS A 29 -39.54 -21.56 -30.50
CA CYS A 29 -39.82 -20.94 -31.80
C CYS A 29 -38.93 -21.48 -32.93
N ALA A 30 -37.68 -21.87 -32.63
CA ALA A 30 -36.78 -22.47 -33.62
C ALA A 30 -37.11 -23.93 -33.97
N ALA A 31 -37.87 -24.64 -33.12
CA ALA A 31 -38.19 -26.06 -33.31
C ALA A 31 -39.40 -26.30 -34.23
N GLU A 32 -40.35 -25.37 -34.34
CA GLU A 32 -41.52 -25.50 -35.22
C GLU A 32 -41.36 -24.85 -36.60
N ALA A 33 -40.44 -23.89 -36.77
CA ALA A 33 -40.19 -23.21 -38.05
C ALA A 33 -39.06 -23.86 -38.86
N GLY A 34 -39.23 -25.13 -39.23
CA GLY A 34 -38.33 -25.82 -40.16
C GLY A 34 -38.62 -25.46 -41.62
N MET A 35 -38.05 -24.38 -42.18
CA MET A 35 -37.66 -24.29 -43.60
C MET A 35 -36.96 -22.97 -43.99
N ARG A 36 -35.79 -23.14 -44.65
CA ARG A 36 -35.05 -22.20 -45.54
C ARG A 36 -34.15 -21.13 -44.91
N LEU A 37 -32.95 -21.59 -44.52
CA LEU A 37 -31.71 -20.81 -44.57
C LEU A 37 -31.45 -20.29 -45.99
N ARG A 38 -31.27 -18.97 -46.15
CA ARG A 38 -30.36 -18.30 -47.11
C ARG A 38 -30.42 -16.77 -46.95
N CYS A 39 -29.60 -16.20 -46.08
CA CYS A 39 -29.10 -14.81 -46.21
C CYS A 39 -28.08 -14.50 -45.11
N PHE A 40 -26.85 -15.03 -45.19
CA PHE A 40 -25.70 -14.43 -44.48
C PHE A 40 -24.38 -14.86 -45.12
N GLN A 41 -24.16 -14.44 -46.37
CA GLN A 41 -22.83 -14.51 -46.99
C GLN A 41 -22.72 -13.51 -48.15
N ARG A 42 -22.62 -12.22 -47.80
CA ARG A 42 -22.07 -11.14 -48.65
C ARG A 42 -22.07 -9.84 -47.84
N LEU A 43 -21.05 -9.67 -47.00
CA LEU A 43 -20.61 -8.36 -46.45
C LEU A 43 -19.32 -8.58 -45.63
N ALA A 44 -18.21 -8.89 -46.31
CA ALA A 44 -16.87 -8.83 -45.73
C ALA A 44 -15.78 -8.85 -46.82
N THR A 45 -15.64 -7.77 -47.58
CA THR A 45 -14.38 -7.44 -48.27
C THR A 45 -14.35 -5.94 -48.53
N GLY A 46 -13.54 -5.23 -47.76
CA GLY A 46 -13.29 -3.81 -47.98
C GLY A 46 -12.24 -3.27 -47.02
N LEU A 47 -11.14 -2.78 -47.60
CA LEU A 47 -10.08 -1.95 -47.03
C LEU A 47 -8.89 -2.71 -46.42
N GLY A 48 -7.88 -2.89 -47.26
CA GLY A 48 -6.49 -2.97 -46.83
C GLY A 48 -5.84 -1.59 -46.81
N VAL A 49 -4.91 -1.36 -45.88
CA VAL A 49 -3.83 -0.38 -45.98
C VAL A 49 -2.58 -0.91 -45.25
N LYS A 50 -1.43 -0.75 -45.90
CA LYS A 50 -0.07 -1.08 -45.45
C LYS A 50 0.45 -0.09 -44.40
N SER A 51 1.35 -0.53 -43.51
CA SER A 51 2.46 0.33 -43.07
C SER A 51 3.75 -0.46 -42.89
N ARG A 52 4.85 0.10 -43.40
CA ARG A 52 6.25 -0.30 -43.17
C ARG A 52 6.84 0.68 -42.16
N SER A 53 7.77 0.18 -41.34
CA SER A 53 9.17 0.67 -41.22
C SER A 53 9.70 0.98 -39.80
N LEU A 54 10.93 0.49 -39.58
CA LEU A 54 12.05 1.02 -38.77
C LEU A 54 11.97 0.91 -37.24
N LEU A 55 13.06 0.77 -36.46
CA LEU A 55 14.41 0.18 -36.56
C LEU A 55 15.05 0.40 -35.15
N ARG A 56 16.15 -0.31 -34.87
CA ARG A 56 17.21 -0.11 -33.83
C ARG A 56 17.11 -1.05 -32.61
N SER A 57 17.98 -2.06 -32.45
CA SER A 57 19.45 -2.10 -32.32
C SER A 57 19.96 -1.48 -31.00
N LEU A 58 20.15 -2.35 -30.00
CA LEU A 58 20.90 -2.09 -28.77
C LEU A 58 22.21 -2.87 -28.85
N THR A 59 23.29 -2.17 -29.19
CA THR A 59 24.67 -2.63 -29.05
C THR A 59 25.16 -2.24 -27.66
N PHE A 60 25.45 -3.22 -26.81
CA PHE A 60 26.16 -2.99 -25.55
C PHE A 60 27.67 -2.91 -25.83
N GLY A 61 28.29 -1.81 -25.41
CA GLY A 61 29.73 -1.60 -25.50
C GLY A 61 30.48 -2.47 -24.50
N VAL A 62 31.45 -3.22 -25.00
CA VAL A 62 32.45 -3.94 -24.18
C VAL A 62 33.65 -3.03 -24.02
N PHE A 63 33.92 -2.64 -22.77
CA PHE A 63 35.16 -1.99 -22.36
C PHE A 63 36.34 -2.95 -22.56
N THR A 64 37.33 -2.50 -23.32
CA THR A 64 38.63 -3.15 -23.47
C THR A 64 39.46 -2.96 -22.19
N GLY A 65 39.46 -3.96 -21.31
CA GLY A 65 40.41 -4.09 -20.21
C GLY A 65 41.65 -4.84 -20.69
N ALA A 66 42.83 -4.26 -20.47
CA ALA A 66 44.13 -4.77 -20.89
C ALA A 66 44.40 -6.19 -20.35
N SER A 67 44.66 -7.11 -21.27
CA SER A 67 45.05 -8.49 -21.00
C SER A 67 46.48 -8.54 -20.44
N LEU A 68 46.63 -8.68 -19.12
CA LEU A 68 47.85 -9.20 -18.53
C LEU A 68 47.89 -10.71 -18.81
N LEU A 69 48.87 -11.13 -19.61
CA LEU A 69 49.13 -12.53 -19.98
C LEU A 69 49.43 -13.36 -18.73
N TRP A 70 48.41 -14.04 -18.20
CA TRP A 70 48.58 -15.22 -17.36
C TRP A 70 48.96 -16.39 -18.26
N ALA A 71 49.97 -17.17 -17.87
CA ALA A 71 50.15 -18.50 -18.42
C ALA A 71 49.05 -19.42 -17.86
N ALA A 72 47.83 -19.27 -18.37
CA ALA A 72 46.76 -20.22 -18.15
C ALA A 72 47.10 -21.49 -18.94
N SER A 73 47.20 -22.63 -18.26
CA SER A 73 47.18 -23.93 -18.93
C SER A 73 45.85 -24.06 -19.67
N ALA A 74 45.85 -24.56 -20.90
CA ALA A 74 44.64 -24.84 -21.67
C ALA A 74 43.67 -25.72 -20.87
N ALA A 75 42.35 -25.51 -21.05
CA ALA A 75 41.32 -26.32 -20.41
C ALA A 75 41.59 -27.81 -20.65
N GLY A 76 41.80 -28.57 -19.57
CA GLY A 76 42.15 -30.00 -19.61
C GLY A 76 43.63 -30.34 -19.39
N ALA A 77 44.53 -29.35 -19.29
CA ALA A 77 45.93 -29.57 -18.97
C ALA A 77 46.18 -29.58 -17.45
N ASN A 78 46.98 -30.55 -17.00
CA ASN A 78 47.41 -30.67 -15.61
C ASN A 78 48.31 -29.49 -15.21
N ALA A 79 48.04 -28.86 -14.07
CA ALA A 79 48.95 -27.88 -13.49
C ALA A 79 50.10 -28.62 -12.78
N VAL A 80 51.30 -28.52 -13.34
CA VAL A 80 52.51 -29.17 -12.81
C VAL A 80 53.44 -28.12 -12.23
N THR A 81 53.67 -28.17 -10.92
CA THR A 81 54.58 -27.23 -10.24
C THR A 81 56.03 -27.51 -10.62
N PRO A 82 56.93 -26.51 -10.52
CA PRO A 82 58.36 -26.76 -10.51
C PRO A 82 58.75 -27.75 -9.40
N ALA A 83 59.85 -28.48 -9.60
CA ALA A 83 60.37 -29.38 -8.59
C ALA A 83 61.03 -28.56 -7.47
N PRO A 84 60.67 -28.77 -6.19
CA PRO A 84 61.44 -28.21 -5.08
C PRO A 84 62.84 -28.87 -5.05
N PRO A 85 63.87 -28.21 -4.49
CA PRO A 85 65.22 -28.76 -4.42
C PRO A 85 65.24 -30.16 -3.79
N GLY A 86 65.64 -31.18 -4.55
CA GLY A 86 65.67 -32.59 -4.11
C GLY A 86 64.32 -33.30 -4.00
N GLY A 87 63.22 -32.70 -4.48
CA GLY A 87 61.85 -33.24 -4.37
C GLY A 87 61.16 -33.54 -5.69
N ALA A 88 59.95 -34.10 -5.60
CA ALA A 88 59.10 -34.41 -6.75
C ALA A 88 58.27 -33.18 -7.19
N LYS A 89 57.87 -33.11 -8.47
CA LYS A 89 56.89 -32.12 -8.95
C LYS A 89 55.50 -32.51 -8.46
N LEU A 90 54.66 -31.52 -8.17
CA LEU A 90 53.24 -31.73 -7.88
C LEU A 90 52.42 -31.49 -9.15
N ALA A 91 51.70 -32.50 -9.61
CA ALA A 91 50.74 -32.40 -10.70
C ALA A 91 49.32 -32.42 -10.12
N VAL A 92 48.49 -31.45 -10.48
CA VAL A 92 47.08 -31.37 -10.10
C VAL A 92 46.25 -31.23 -11.36
N GLY A 93 45.18 -32.01 -11.47
CA GLY A 93 44.36 -32.05 -12.67
C GLY A 93 43.25 -33.10 -12.57
N PHE A 94 42.54 -33.31 -13.67
CA PHE A 94 41.37 -34.19 -13.70
C PHE A 94 41.74 -35.54 -14.32
N ASP A 95 41.24 -36.63 -13.75
CA ASP A 95 41.36 -37.95 -14.37
C ASP A 95 40.32 -38.16 -15.50
N ALA A 96 40.34 -39.35 -16.11
CA ALA A 96 39.42 -39.71 -17.18
C ALA A 96 37.94 -39.66 -16.76
N MET A 97 37.65 -39.91 -15.47
CA MET A 97 36.31 -39.88 -14.89
C MET A 97 35.89 -38.46 -14.46
N GLY A 98 36.79 -37.47 -14.58
CA GLY A 98 36.56 -36.09 -14.19
C GLY A 98 36.74 -35.83 -12.69
N ASP A 99 37.35 -36.76 -11.94
CA ASP A 99 37.72 -36.54 -10.54
C ASP A 99 38.99 -35.68 -10.46
N LEU A 100 39.00 -34.70 -9.54
CA LEU A 100 40.14 -33.82 -9.33
C LEU A 100 41.17 -34.53 -8.44
N LYS A 101 42.38 -34.75 -8.95
CA LYS A 101 43.45 -35.49 -8.27
C LYS A 101 44.75 -34.72 -8.22
N GLY A 102 45.53 -34.97 -7.18
CA GLY A 102 46.91 -34.53 -7.03
C GLY A 102 47.86 -35.72 -7.00
N ALA A 103 48.95 -35.66 -7.76
CA ALA A 103 49.98 -36.69 -7.83
C ALA A 103 51.39 -36.09 -7.77
N LEU A 104 52.35 -36.85 -7.24
CA LEU A 104 53.76 -36.47 -7.23
C LEU A 104 54.52 -37.25 -8.30
N CYS A 105 55.28 -36.55 -9.14
CA CYS A 105 56.02 -37.14 -10.24
C CYS A 105 57.51 -36.76 -10.20
N ARG A 106 58.38 -37.75 -10.47
CA ARG A 106 59.84 -37.57 -10.60
C ARG A 106 60.33 -37.60 -12.05
N LYS A 107 59.51 -38.08 -12.99
CA LYS A 107 59.76 -38.12 -14.44
C LYS A 107 58.51 -37.61 -15.16
N GLU A 108 58.70 -36.91 -16.27
CA GLU A 108 57.61 -36.44 -17.14
C GLU A 108 57.29 -37.47 -18.23
N PRO A 109 56.01 -37.58 -18.68
CA PRO A 109 54.84 -36.82 -18.25
C PRO A 109 54.26 -37.29 -16.90
N CYS A 110 53.66 -36.38 -16.13
CA CYS A 110 53.09 -36.70 -14.82
C CYS A 110 51.70 -37.35 -14.96
N GLU A 111 51.58 -38.62 -14.57
CA GLU A 111 50.30 -39.34 -14.56
C GLU A 111 49.45 -38.94 -13.34
N ILE A 112 48.21 -38.52 -13.57
CA ILE A 112 47.27 -38.07 -12.51
C ILE A 112 46.29 -39.16 -12.08
N GLY A 113 46.05 -40.18 -12.91
CA GLY A 113 45.00 -41.19 -12.68
C GLY A 113 45.12 -41.95 -11.35
N SER A 114 46.35 -42.20 -10.90
CA SER A 114 46.68 -42.85 -9.61
C SER A 114 46.87 -41.88 -8.43
N GLY A 115 46.62 -40.59 -8.65
CA GLY A 115 46.77 -39.53 -7.65
C GLY A 115 45.73 -39.58 -6.54
N GLN A 116 46.02 -38.85 -5.46
CA GLN A 116 45.10 -38.65 -4.34
C GLN A 116 43.95 -37.74 -4.77
N SER A 117 42.70 -38.13 -4.47
CA SER A 117 41.51 -37.29 -4.73
C SER A 117 41.53 -36.04 -3.84
N VAL A 118 41.15 -34.91 -4.44
CA VAL A 118 41.08 -33.58 -3.80
C VAL A 118 39.67 -33.30 -3.25
N GLY A 119 38.70 -34.20 -3.51
CA GLY A 119 37.35 -34.13 -2.94
C GLY A 119 36.39 -33.20 -3.70
N LEU A 120 36.50 -33.14 -5.03
CA LEU A 120 35.54 -32.41 -5.86
C LEU A 120 34.15 -33.10 -5.82
N PRO A 121 33.06 -32.38 -5.49
CA PRO A 121 31.70 -32.92 -5.52
C PRO A 121 31.34 -33.51 -6.89
N GLU A 122 30.58 -34.61 -6.89
CA GLU A 122 30.25 -35.35 -8.11
C GLU A 122 29.54 -34.49 -9.17
N GLU A 123 28.65 -33.60 -8.71
CA GLU A 123 27.90 -32.64 -9.53
C GLU A 123 28.81 -31.69 -10.33
N LEU A 124 30.02 -31.43 -9.84
CA LEU A 124 30.97 -30.49 -10.46
C LEU A 124 31.95 -31.18 -11.42
N ARG A 125 32.00 -32.52 -11.48
CA ARG A 125 32.88 -33.26 -12.40
C ARG A 125 32.61 -32.93 -13.86
N ALA A 126 31.33 -32.68 -14.21
CA ALA A 126 30.92 -32.25 -15.54
C ALA A 126 31.42 -30.83 -15.90
N SER A 127 31.81 -30.03 -14.92
CA SER A 127 32.30 -28.65 -15.10
C SER A 127 33.83 -28.56 -15.18
N LYS A 128 34.54 -29.68 -15.32
CA LYS A 128 36.02 -29.73 -15.37
C LYS A 128 36.65 -28.80 -16.42
N GLU A 129 36.00 -28.59 -17.55
CA GLU A 129 36.48 -27.70 -18.62
C GLU A 129 36.44 -26.22 -18.24
N LYS A 130 35.62 -25.85 -17.24
CA LYS A 130 35.53 -24.48 -16.71
C LYS A 130 36.50 -24.24 -15.55
N ALA A 131 37.17 -25.28 -15.07
CA ALA A 131 38.09 -25.19 -13.94
C ALA A 131 39.34 -24.40 -14.31
N ARG A 132 39.77 -23.52 -13.41
CA ARG A 132 41.03 -22.76 -13.53
C ARG A 132 42.03 -23.33 -12.53
N LEU A 133 43.16 -23.81 -13.02
CA LEU A 133 44.26 -24.31 -12.19
C LEU A 133 45.42 -23.33 -12.29
N SER A 134 45.76 -22.69 -11.17
CA SER A 134 46.81 -21.67 -11.10
C SER A 134 47.92 -22.14 -10.16
N ILE A 135 49.17 -22.12 -10.63
CA ILE A 135 50.33 -22.42 -9.78
C ILE A 135 50.70 -21.16 -9.01
N VAL A 136 50.63 -21.22 -7.69
CA VAL A 136 50.91 -20.11 -6.78
C VAL A 136 52.25 -20.35 -6.08
N PRO A 137 53.31 -19.58 -6.40
CA PRO A 137 54.58 -19.67 -5.70
C PRO A 137 54.44 -19.09 -4.28
N LEU A 138 54.81 -19.86 -3.25
CA LEU A 138 54.74 -19.43 -1.84
C LEU A 138 56.10 -18.96 -1.30
N GLY A 139 57.12 -18.92 -2.16
CA GLY A 139 58.50 -18.57 -1.81
C GLY A 139 59.34 -19.78 -1.39
N LYS A 140 60.67 -19.63 -1.42
CA LYS A 140 61.66 -20.67 -1.06
C LYS A 140 61.42 -22.03 -1.77
N GLY A 141 61.03 -21.98 -3.05
CA GLY A 141 60.76 -23.18 -3.86
C GLY A 141 59.50 -23.97 -3.47
N SER A 142 58.64 -23.41 -2.62
CA SER A 142 57.35 -24.01 -2.26
C SER A 142 56.24 -23.49 -3.17
N TYR A 143 55.30 -24.35 -3.53
CA TYR A 143 54.19 -24.04 -4.43
C TYR A 143 52.89 -24.66 -3.91
N VAL A 144 51.77 -24.00 -4.20
CA VAL A 144 50.42 -24.57 -4.08
C VAL A 144 49.71 -24.39 -5.41
N VAL A 145 48.92 -25.37 -5.83
CA VAL A 145 48.01 -25.23 -6.96
C VAL A 145 46.66 -24.78 -6.41
N HIS A 146 46.21 -23.62 -6.87
CA HIS A 146 44.87 -23.10 -6.62
C HIS A 146 43.95 -23.54 -7.73
N VAL A 147 42.93 -24.33 -7.38
CA VAL A 147 41.90 -24.81 -8.29
C VAL A 147 40.63 -24.04 -8.00
N ALA A 148 40.02 -23.43 -9.02
CA ALA A 148 38.74 -22.75 -8.91
C ALA A 148 37.77 -23.27 -9.98
N VAL A 149 36.65 -23.85 -9.55
CA VAL A 149 35.57 -24.35 -10.40
C VAL A 149 34.37 -23.40 -10.24
N PRO A 150 34.10 -22.52 -11.23
CA PRO A 150 33.04 -21.53 -11.10
C PRO A 150 31.65 -22.19 -11.10
N ARG A 151 30.75 -21.71 -10.23
CA ARG A 151 29.35 -22.16 -10.17
C ARG A 151 28.39 -21.11 -10.70
N THR A 152 28.36 -19.97 -10.03
CA THR A 152 27.54 -18.79 -10.37
C THR A 152 28.39 -17.53 -10.14
N PRO A 153 27.99 -16.36 -10.64
CA PRO A 153 28.72 -15.12 -10.36
C PRO A 153 28.92 -14.93 -8.85
N GLY A 154 30.18 -14.80 -8.42
CA GLY A 154 30.54 -14.65 -7.00
C GLY A 154 30.62 -15.95 -6.19
N ARG A 155 30.32 -17.13 -6.77
CA ARG A 155 30.46 -18.44 -6.11
C ARG A 155 31.30 -19.42 -6.92
N ALA A 156 32.19 -20.12 -6.24
CA ALA A 156 32.99 -21.18 -6.81
C ALA A 156 33.11 -22.35 -5.84
N TRP A 157 33.56 -23.50 -6.33
CA TRP A 157 34.21 -24.50 -5.50
C TRP A 157 35.71 -24.36 -5.69
N GLU A 158 36.45 -24.20 -4.60
CA GLU A 158 37.88 -23.93 -4.66
C GLU A 158 38.68 -24.93 -3.82
N ALA A 159 39.89 -25.25 -4.28
CA ALA A 159 40.83 -26.07 -3.55
C ALA A 159 42.26 -25.53 -3.62
N LEU A 160 43.01 -25.74 -2.54
CA LEU A 160 44.42 -25.41 -2.42
C LEU A 160 45.20 -26.71 -2.20
N VAL A 161 45.95 -27.13 -3.21
CA VAL A 161 46.66 -28.43 -3.20
C VAL A 161 48.16 -28.18 -3.24
N GLY A 162 48.87 -28.62 -2.22
CA GLY A 162 50.33 -28.50 -2.14
C GLY A 162 51.00 -29.83 -1.87
N GLN A 163 52.28 -29.78 -1.53
CA GLN A 163 53.06 -30.98 -1.20
C GLN A 163 53.95 -30.77 0.02
N ARG A 164 54.08 -31.80 0.85
CA ARG A 164 54.99 -31.80 2.01
C ARG A 164 55.50 -33.22 2.29
N GLY A 165 56.81 -33.33 2.52
CA GLY A 165 57.43 -34.61 2.91
C GLY A 165 57.20 -35.74 1.90
N GLY A 166 57.12 -35.41 0.60
CA GLY A 166 56.84 -36.40 -0.45
C GLY A 166 55.38 -36.90 -0.48
N LYS A 167 54.43 -36.16 0.08
CA LYS A 167 52.99 -36.43 0.01
C LYS A 167 52.21 -35.22 -0.50
N VAL A 168 51.08 -35.47 -1.17
CA VAL A 168 50.10 -34.44 -1.55
C VAL A 168 49.33 -34.00 -0.30
N VAL A 169 49.11 -32.70 -0.17
CA VAL A 169 48.39 -32.09 0.95
C VAL A 169 47.29 -31.20 0.40
N VAL A 170 46.03 -31.53 0.69
CA VAL A 170 44.89 -30.67 0.42
C VAL A 170 44.74 -29.71 1.61
N VAL A 171 45.12 -28.45 1.40
CA VAL A 171 45.13 -27.40 2.44
C VAL A 171 43.72 -26.87 2.68
N PHE A 172 42.94 -26.72 1.61
CA PHE A 172 41.55 -26.28 1.61
C PHE A 172 40.83 -26.93 0.42
N ALA A 173 39.56 -27.27 0.59
CA ALA A 173 38.66 -27.71 -0.47
C ALA A 173 37.20 -27.44 -0.03
N GLY A 174 36.45 -26.67 -0.79
CA GLY A 174 35.06 -26.33 -0.43
C GLY A 174 34.40 -25.29 -1.31
N GLU A 175 33.10 -25.07 -1.09
CA GLU A 175 32.36 -23.97 -1.70
C GLU A 175 32.81 -22.63 -1.10
N THR A 176 33.01 -21.64 -1.96
CA THR A 176 33.41 -20.27 -1.63
C THR A 176 32.40 -19.25 -2.16
N GLY A 177 32.35 -18.09 -1.51
CA GLY A 177 31.39 -17.01 -1.80
C GLY A 177 30.19 -17.02 -0.85
N PRO A 178 29.09 -16.31 -1.19
CA PRO A 178 27.88 -16.24 -0.37
C PRO A 178 27.05 -17.54 -0.50
N VAL A 179 27.46 -18.59 0.23
CA VAL A 179 26.92 -19.94 0.10
C VAL A 179 25.70 -20.18 1.01
N THR A 180 25.71 -19.60 2.21
CA THR A 180 24.69 -19.82 3.24
C THR A 180 24.02 -18.52 3.67
N GLY A 181 22.69 -18.51 3.85
CA GLY A 181 21.95 -17.34 4.35
C GLY A 181 21.04 -16.68 3.32
N ALA A 182 20.32 -15.63 3.76
CA ALA A 182 19.48 -14.79 2.91
C ALA A 182 20.27 -13.62 2.32
N GLU A 183 19.82 -13.06 1.20
CA GLU A 183 20.46 -11.92 0.55
C GLU A 183 20.71 -10.76 1.52
N GLY A 184 21.94 -10.24 1.53
CA GLY A 184 22.38 -9.18 2.46
C GLY A 184 23.00 -9.70 3.75
N GLU A 185 22.77 -10.98 4.09
CA GLU A 185 23.32 -11.65 5.28
C GLU A 185 24.01 -12.97 4.91
N ARG A 186 24.34 -13.18 3.63
CA ARG A 186 24.96 -14.45 3.22
C ARG A 186 26.40 -14.52 3.70
N SER A 187 26.84 -15.73 4.02
CA SER A 187 28.19 -16.05 4.46
C SER A 187 28.79 -17.22 3.69
N GLY A 188 30.10 -17.36 3.79
CA GLY A 188 30.83 -18.54 3.32
C GLY A 188 32.33 -18.32 3.28
N ALA A 189 33.07 -19.37 2.92
CA ALA A 189 34.51 -19.32 2.83
C ALA A 189 34.97 -18.43 1.66
N VAL A 190 36.15 -17.84 1.79
CA VAL A 190 36.80 -17.07 0.73
C VAL A 190 38.29 -17.37 0.69
N VAL A 191 38.84 -17.48 -0.52
CA VAL A 191 40.27 -17.69 -0.77
C VAL A 191 40.84 -16.47 -1.48
N ASN A 192 41.74 -15.75 -0.81
CA ASN A 192 42.43 -14.60 -1.37
C ASN A 192 43.90 -14.94 -1.63
N VAL A 193 44.30 -14.80 -2.89
CA VAL A 193 45.70 -14.88 -3.31
C VAL A 193 46.22 -13.46 -3.51
N SER A 194 47.27 -13.08 -2.78
CA SER A 194 47.84 -11.75 -2.89
C SER A 194 48.51 -11.53 -4.25
N GLU A 195 48.80 -10.27 -4.54
CA GLU A 195 49.76 -9.92 -5.57
C GLU A 195 51.15 -10.54 -5.29
N ALA A 196 51.96 -10.61 -6.34
CA ALA A 196 53.32 -11.10 -6.24
C ALA A 196 54.19 -10.10 -5.45
N THR A 197 54.91 -10.59 -4.46
CA THR A 197 55.97 -9.83 -3.80
C THR A 197 57.17 -9.66 -4.73
N SER A 198 58.15 -8.84 -4.33
CA SER A 198 59.35 -8.56 -5.13
C SER A 198 60.18 -9.80 -5.49
N ASP A 199 60.07 -10.89 -4.72
CA ASP A 199 60.69 -12.20 -4.99
C ASP A 199 59.80 -13.16 -5.81
N GLY A 200 58.67 -12.66 -6.32
CA GLY A 200 57.69 -13.41 -7.10
C GLY A 200 56.78 -14.32 -6.28
N SER A 201 56.95 -14.40 -4.96
CA SER A 201 56.07 -15.20 -4.10
C SER A 201 54.73 -14.53 -3.84
N ARG A 202 53.72 -15.31 -3.45
CA ARG A 202 52.37 -14.84 -3.16
C ARG A 202 51.91 -15.42 -1.83
N ARG A 203 51.09 -14.65 -1.12
CA ARG A 203 50.45 -15.06 0.13
C ARG A 203 49.06 -15.60 -0.21
N VAL A 204 48.69 -16.72 0.39
CA VAL A 204 47.36 -17.30 0.26
C VAL A 204 46.67 -17.24 1.60
N VAL A 205 45.53 -16.57 1.65
CA VAL A 205 44.71 -16.38 2.85
C VAL A 205 43.37 -17.05 2.62
N VAL A 206 42.96 -17.88 3.58
CA VAL A 206 41.62 -18.45 3.63
C VAL A 206 40.91 -17.88 4.86
N GLY A 207 39.69 -17.44 4.69
CA GLY A 207 38.86 -16.96 5.79
C GLY A 207 37.39 -17.07 5.45
N GLU A 208 36.59 -16.29 6.16
CA GLU A 208 35.15 -16.18 5.94
C GLU A 208 34.82 -14.84 5.29
N MET A 209 33.72 -14.78 4.56
CA MET A 209 33.06 -13.55 4.15
C MET A 209 31.64 -13.52 4.72
N LEU A 210 31.14 -12.32 4.97
CA LEU A 210 29.75 -12.07 5.34
C LEU A 210 29.30 -10.81 4.58
N GLU A 211 28.19 -10.89 3.84
CA GLU A 211 27.70 -9.78 3.00
C GLU A 211 27.44 -8.50 3.83
N SER A 212 26.93 -8.65 5.06
CA SER A 212 26.70 -7.54 6.00
C SER A 212 27.97 -6.99 6.65
N MET A 213 29.13 -7.64 6.49
CA MET A 213 30.42 -7.19 7.03
C MET A 213 31.45 -6.99 5.91
N SER A 214 31.28 -5.87 5.19
CA SER A 214 32.18 -5.38 4.14
C SER A 214 32.80 -4.03 4.54
N LEU A 215 33.88 -3.62 3.88
CA LEU A 215 34.47 -2.29 4.03
C LEU A 215 33.72 -1.28 3.13
N CYS A 216 32.45 -1.06 3.46
CA CYS A 216 31.51 -0.21 2.73
C CYS A 216 31.43 -0.55 1.24
N GLY A 217 31.03 -1.79 0.93
CA GLY A 217 30.90 -2.29 -0.44
C GLY A 217 32.14 -3.04 -0.96
N ARG A 218 33.26 -3.00 -0.22
CA ARG A 218 34.46 -3.79 -0.52
C ARG A 218 34.45 -5.12 0.24
N PRO A 219 34.50 -6.27 -0.43
CA PRO A 219 34.56 -7.56 0.23
C PRO A 219 35.73 -7.64 1.22
N ALA A 220 35.46 -8.08 2.45
CA ALA A 220 36.45 -8.18 3.51
C ALA A 220 36.58 -9.63 3.97
N VAL A 221 37.81 -10.09 4.17
CA VAL A 221 38.08 -11.40 4.76
C VAL A 221 38.04 -11.31 6.27
N LEU A 222 37.11 -12.05 6.87
CA LEU A 222 36.95 -12.25 8.29
C LEU A 222 37.76 -13.48 8.74
N SER A 223 38.27 -13.45 9.97
CA SER A 223 39.06 -14.53 10.55
C SER A 223 40.17 -15.10 9.64
N PRO A 224 41.04 -14.24 9.06
CA PRO A 224 41.99 -14.66 8.03
C PRO A 224 43.02 -15.65 8.57
N LYS A 225 43.27 -16.71 7.79
CA LYS A 225 44.30 -17.71 8.03
C LYS A 225 45.28 -17.75 6.85
N LEU A 226 46.54 -17.45 7.10
CA LEU A 226 47.63 -17.48 6.12
C LEU A 226 48.18 -18.90 5.97
N LEU A 227 48.35 -19.33 4.72
CA LEU A 227 49.07 -20.56 4.41
C LEU A 227 50.58 -20.37 4.59
N LEU A 228 51.19 -21.14 5.50
CA LEU A 228 52.64 -21.10 5.70
C LEU A 228 53.35 -22.20 4.88
N PRO A 229 54.38 -21.85 4.09
CA PRO A 229 55.12 -22.84 3.28
C PRO A 229 55.82 -23.92 4.11
N LYS A 230 56.31 -23.55 5.30
CA LYS A 230 57.09 -24.43 6.18
C LYS A 230 56.34 -25.71 6.56
N ASP A 231 55.03 -25.59 6.73
CA ASP A 231 54.21 -26.69 7.23
C ASP A 231 52.98 -27.02 6.39
N MET A 232 52.70 -26.22 5.34
CA MET A 232 51.54 -26.35 4.46
C MET A 232 50.23 -26.38 5.23
N LYS A 233 50.13 -25.57 6.30
CA LYS A 233 48.93 -25.39 7.11
C LYS A 233 48.49 -23.92 7.13
N LEU A 234 47.20 -23.72 7.42
CA LEU A 234 46.59 -22.41 7.61
C LEU A 234 46.76 -21.96 9.07
N HIS A 235 47.39 -20.80 9.28
CA HIS A 235 47.63 -20.20 10.59
C HIS A 235 46.92 -18.86 10.70
N SER A 236 46.35 -18.54 11.86
CA SER A 236 45.75 -17.22 12.11
C SER A 236 46.76 -16.12 11.78
N ALA A 237 46.34 -15.15 10.98
CA ALA A 237 47.21 -14.08 10.51
C ALA A 237 46.54 -12.71 10.66
N LYS A 238 47.35 -11.66 10.70
CA LYS A 238 46.90 -10.28 10.56
C LYS A 238 47.05 -9.90 9.09
N VAL A 239 45.97 -9.42 8.48
CA VAL A 239 45.94 -9.13 7.05
C VAL A 239 45.35 -7.75 6.86
N GLN A 240 46.01 -6.93 6.04
CA GLN A 240 45.42 -5.67 5.61
C GLN A 240 44.33 -5.99 4.58
N ARG A 241 43.07 -5.62 4.87
CA ARG A 241 41.92 -5.95 4.00
C ARG A 241 41.75 -4.98 2.84
N LEU A 242 42.43 -3.83 2.89
CA LEU A 242 42.59 -2.92 1.77
C LEU A 242 43.79 -3.34 0.91
N THR A 243 43.62 -3.36 -0.41
CA THR A 243 44.73 -3.75 -1.31
C THR A 243 45.86 -2.70 -1.28
N PRO A 244 47.08 -3.04 -1.72
CA PRO A 244 48.15 -2.06 -1.86
C PRO A 244 47.76 -0.87 -2.75
N GLU A 245 47.03 -1.10 -3.84
CA GLU A 245 46.58 -0.10 -4.81
C GLU A 245 45.56 0.84 -4.18
N GLU A 246 44.60 0.29 -3.43
CA GLU A 246 43.61 1.09 -2.70
C GLU A 246 44.30 2.00 -1.68
N ARG A 247 45.24 1.45 -0.90
CA ARG A 247 45.97 2.23 0.11
C ARG A 247 46.87 3.29 -0.52
N ALA A 248 47.50 2.99 -1.65
CA ALA A 248 48.33 3.95 -2.38
C ALA A 248 47.50 5.08 -3.02
N SER A 249 46.24 4.80 -3.37
CA SER A 249 45.31 5.76 -3.98
C SER A 249 44.44 6.51 -2.95
N ALA A 250 44.59 6.20 -1.66
CA ALA A 250 43.81 6.83 -0.61
C ALA A 250 44.14 8.32 -0.49
N ILE A 251 43.12 9.14 -0.22
CA ILE A 251 43.29 10.58 0.00
C ILE A 251 43.92 10.77 1.39
N SER A 252 45.15 11.26 1.44
CA SER A 252 45.84 11.53 2.70
C SER A 252 45.33 12.79 3.37
N LEU A 253 44.93 12.66 4.63
CA LEU A 253 44.47 13.73 5.50
C LEU A 253 45.28 13.72 6.80
N THR A 254 45.51 14.88 7.40
CA THR A 254 46.21 15.00 8.69
C THR A 254 45.23 15.47 9.75
N ALA A 255 45.16 14.74 10.87
CA ALA A 255 44.31 15.14 11.98
C ALA A 255 44.89 16.34 12.74
N THR A 256 44.01 17.15 13.31
CA THR A 256 44.34 18.34 14.11
C THR A 256 43.66 18.23 15.47
N VAL A 257 44.24 18.87 16.49
CA VAL A 257 43.66 18.91 17.83
C VAL A 257 42.48 19.88 17.83
N VAL A 258 41.35 19.46 18.40
CA VAL A 258 40.17 20.31 18.56
C VAL A 258 40.28 21.11 19.86
N ASP A 259 39.83 22.36 19.83
CA ASP A 259 39.70 23.21 21.01
C ASP A 259 38.85 22.51 22.09
N PRO A 260 39.36 22.33 23.32
CA PRO A 260 38.61 21.75 24.44
C PRO A 260 37.28 22.45 24.74
N GLU A 261 37.13 23.73 24.40
CA GLU A 261 35.88 24.49 24.62
C GLU A 261 34.81 24.22 23.55
N SER A 262 35.20 23.64 22.40
CA SER A 262 34.27 23.25 21.35
C SER A 262 33.28 22.20 21.88
N LYS A 263 32.00 22.28 21.53
CA LYS A 263 31.03 21.23 21.88
C LYS A 263 30.95 20.19 20.77
N PRO A 264 30.87 18.88 21.11
CA PRO A 264 30.63 17.86 20.10
C PRO A 264 29.24 18.05 19.48
N GLY A 265 29.15 17.80 18.18
CA GLY A 265 27.88 17.80 17.44
C GLY A 265 27.01 16.57 17.74
N PRO A 266 25.76 16.51 17.23
CA PRO A 266 24.96 15.30 17.23
C PRO A 266 25.72 14.09 16.65
N SER A 267 25.48 12.91 17.23
CA SER A 267 26.01 11.67 16.68
C SER A 267 25.34 11.35 15.34
N LEU A 268 26.13 11.31 14.28
CA LEU A 268 25.70 10.96 12.92
C LEU A 268 26.07 9.52 12.56
N LEU A 269 26.92 8.88 13.34
CA LEU A 269 27.38 7.52 13.10
C LEU A 269 26.73 6.55 14.08
N ARG A 270 26.47 5.33 13.62
CA ARG A 270 26.05 4.22 14.47
C ARG A 270 26.86 2.99 14.17
N ALA A 271 27.75 2.60 15.09
CA ALA A 271 28.50 1.36 14.96
C ALA A 271 27.58 0.14 14.99
N ILE A 272 27.81 -0.78 14.05
CA ILE A 272 27.00 -1.99 13.86
C ILE A 272 27.79 -3.28 14.04
N SER A 273 29.06 -3.30 13.67
CA SER A 273 29.90 -4.50 13.77
C SER A 273 31.39 -4.15 13.74
N ALA A 274 32.25 -5.09 14.11
CA ALA A 274 33.70 -4.98 13.96
C ALA A 274 34.32 -6.34 13.66
N SER A 275 35.44 -6.37 12.92
CA SER A 275 36.17 -7.59 12.58
C SER A 275 36.83 -8.25 13.79
N SER A 276 37.19 -7.43 14.76
CA SER A 276 37.54 -7.81 16.13
C SER A 276 37.20 -6.66 17.07
N ALA A 277 36.96 -6.98 18.33
CA ALA A 277 36.71 -6.00 19.37
C ALA A 277 37.10 -6.57 20.73
N VAL A 278 37.80 -5.77 21.53
CA VAL A 278 37.79 -5.88 22.99
C VAL A 278 36.69 -4.96 23.48
N GLY A 279 35.57 -5.54 23.92
CA GLY A 279 34.34 -4.79 24.26
C GLY A 279 33.29 -4.81 23.15
N ASN A 280 32.33 -3.87 23.21
CA ASN A 280 31.23 -3.76 22.25
C ASN A 280 31.56 -2.68 21.20
N PRO A 281 31.46 -2.97 19.88
CA PRO A 281 31.66 -1.97 18.83
C PRO A 281 30.80 -0.71 18.97
N SER A 282 29.64 -0.78 19.63
CA SER A 282 28.77 0.38 19.87
C SER A 282 29.46 1.52 20.62
N ALA A 283 30.50 1.20 21.41
CA ALA A 283 31.33 2.15 22.15
C ALA A 283 31.92 3.25 21.25
N LEU A 284 32.16 2.97 19.98
CA LEU A 284 32.65 3.99 19.03
C LEU A 284 31.69 5.16 18.83
N THR A 285 30.40 4.99 19.11
CA THR A 285 29.34 5.93 18.68
C THR A 285 28.27 6.16 19.74
N ASP A 286 28.49 5.73 20.99
CA ASP A 286 27.50 5.85 22.06
C ASP A 286 27.52 7.20 22.79
N GLY A 287 28.50 8.04 22.50
CA GLY A 287 28.68 9.37 23.11
C GLY A 287 29.27 9.34 24.52
N ASP A 288 29.66 8.17 25.03
CA ASP A 288 30.34 8.03 26.31
C ASP A 288 31.84 7.83 26.10
N LEU A 289 32.61 8.90 26.33
CA LEU A 289 34.07 8.91 26.19
C LEU A 289 34.80 7.97 27.15
N GLU A 290 34.13 7.43 28.16
CA GLU A 290 34.72 6.43 29.06
C GLU A 290 34.62 5.01 28.51
N THR A 291 33.81 4.77 27.48
CA THR A 291 33.79 3.50 26.75
C THR A 291 34.84 3.51 25.64
N THR A 292 35.26 2.33 25.19
CA THR A 292 36.14 2.22 24.02
C THR A 292 35.83 0.98 23.21
N TRP A 293 36.08 1.09 21.91
CA TRP A 293 36.41 -0.05 21.08
C TRP A 293 37.93 -0.14 20.97
N ALA A 294 38.47 -1.36 21.13
CA ALA A 294 39.86 -1.64 20.79
C ALA A 294 39.95 -2.89 19.92
N GLU A 295 40.95 -2.94 19.06
CA GLU A 295 41.21 -4.11 18.21
C GLU A 295 41.60 -5.34 19.06
N GLY A 296 41.19 -6.54 18.63
CA GLY A 296 41.32 -7.77 19.43
C GLY A 296 42.48 -8.69 19.05
N ARG A 297 43.41 -8.26 18.19
CA ARG A 297 44.49 -9.07 17.62
C ARG A 297 45.89 -8.69 18.14
N GLY A 298 46.04 -7.54 18.79
CA GLY A 298 47.27 -7.05 19.38
C GLY A 298 48.15 -6.25 18.39
N GLY A 299 49.24 -5.62 18.87
CA GLY A 299 50.16 -4.85 18.03
C GLY A 299 49.51 -3.61 17.45
N SER A 300 49.71 -3.33 16.16
CA SER A 300 49.04 -2.22 15.49
C SER A 300 47.60 -2.50 15.07
N GLY A 301 47.08 -3.71 15.33
CA GLY A 301 45.77 -4.13 14.84
C GLY A 301 45.65 -4.22 13.31
N ARG A 302 46.73 -4.06 12.54
CA ARG A 302 46.71 -3.80 11.09
C ARG A 302 45.60 -4.54 10.32
N GLY A 303 44.67 -3.74 9.78
CA GLY A 303 43.56 -4.18 8.95
C GLY A 303 42.31 -4.61 9.73
N GLU A 304 42.31 -4.57 11.06
CA GLU A 304 41.09 -4.70 11.84
C GLU A 304 40.21 -3.46 11.63
N PHE A 305 38.89 -3.66 11.59
CA PHE A 305 37.96 -2.61 11.25
C PHE A 305 36.67 -2.64 12.05
N ALA A 306 36.03 -1.48 12.15
CA ALA A 306 34.69 -1.30 12.69
C ALA A 306 33.79 -0.60 11.66
N LEU A 307 32.56 -1.10 11.52
CA LEU A 307 31.58 -0.65 10.54
C LEU A 307 30.53 0.21 11.23
N MET A 308 30.25 1.38 10.67
CA MET A 308 29.24 2.32 11.14
C MET A 308 28.29 2.69 10.00
N LEU A 309 27.02 2.87 10.34
CA LEU A 309 26.02 3.44 9.45
C LEU A 309 26.03 4.96 9.58
N SER A 310 25.84 5.63 8.45
CA SER A 310 25.70 7.08 8.35
C SER A 310 24.42 7.41 7.56
N PRO A 311 23.69 8.49 7.89
CA PRO A 311 22.58 8.95 7.06
C PRO A 311 23.08 9.35 5.66
N PRO A 312 22.61 8.69 4.57
CA PRO A 312 23.09 8.97 3.22
C PRO A 312 22.71 10.37 2.72
N GLU A 313 21.67 10.98 3.29
CA GLU A 313 21.22 12.32 2.91
C GLU A 313 22.10 13.43 3.50
N VAL A 314 22.92 13.14 4.51
CA VAL A 314 23.72 14.15 5.23
C VAL A 314 25.13 14.23 4.64
N PRO A 315 25.51 15.37 4.04
CA PRO A 315 26.88 15.57 3.61
C PRO A 315 27.81 15.70 4.82
N LEU A 316 28.82 14.84 4.87
CA LEU A 316 29.85 14.81 5.89
C LEU A 316 31.00 15.72 5.46
N SER A 317 31.41 16.67 6.30
CA SER A 317 32.50 17.61 6.03
C SER A 317 33.78 17.29 6.82
N ALA A 318 33.67 16.58 7.94
CA ALA A 318 34.82 16.18 8.75
C ALA A 318 34.51 14.91 9.55
N PHE A 319 35.53 14.35 10.21
CA PHE A 319 35.37 13.38 11.27
C PHE A 319 36.05 13.87 12.54
N GLU A 320 35.38 13.69 13.68
CA GLU A 320 35.93 13.95 15.01
C GLU A 320 36.05 12.64 15.77
N PHE A 321 37.13 12.47 16.52
CA PHE A 321 37.37 11.24 17.26
C PHE A 321 38.22 11.46 18.51
N VAL A 322 38.06 10.54 19.46
CA VAL A 322 38.81 10.46 20.71
C VAL A 322 39.45 9.08 20.79
N ILE A 323 40.75 9.02 21.08
CA ILE A 323 41.51 7.77 21.10
C ILE A 323 41.49 7.12 22.49
N ARG A 324 41.84 7.92 23.51
CA ARG A 324 41.99 7.46 24.90
C ARG A 324 40.89 8.06 25.78
N PRO A 325 40.22 7.25 26.63
CA PRO A 325 39.28 7.75 27.62
C PRO A 325 39.88 8.83 28.54
N PRO A 326 39.05 9.78 29.02
CA PRO A 326 39.53 10.81 29.95
C PRO A 326 40.06 10.23 31.27
N SER A 327 39.36 9.25 31.84
CA SER A 327 39.64 8.79 33.21
C SER A 327 39.88 7.29 33.32
N ARG A 328 39.15 6.47 32.56
CA ARG A 328 39.23 5.01 32.63
C ARG A 328 40.58 4.49 32.16
N GLU A 329 41.21 3.65 32.96
CA GLU A 329 42.39 2.91 32.53
C GLU A 329 42.03 1.83 31.52
N VAL A 330 42.70 1.85 30.37
CA VAL A 330 42.59 0.83 29.33
C VAL A 330 43.90 0.04 29.29
N ALA A 331 43.87 -1.16 29.87
CA ALA A 331 45.03 -2.04 29.88
C ALA A 331 45.49 -2.34 28.45
N HIS A 332 46.78 -2.16 28.18
CA HIS A 332 47.42 -2.36 26.88
C HIS A 332 46.94 -1.46 25.74
N GLY A 333 46.14 -0.44 25.99
CA GLY A 333 45.67 0.43 24.92
C GLY A 333 46.80 1.26 24.28
N SER A 334 46.63 1.60 23.01
CA SER A 334 47.57 2.41 22.24
C SER A 334 46.87 3.30 21.21
N ALA A 335 47.58 4.34 20.76
CA ALA A 335 47.12 5.21 19.70
C ALA A 335 47.56 4.72 18.31
N PRO A 336 46.69 4.89 17.29
CA PRO A 336 47.12 4.73 15.91
C PRO A 336 48.11 5.84 15.54
N LYS A 337 49.10 5.51 14.71
CA LYS A 337 49.90 6.49 13.98
C LYS A 337 49.20 6.90 12.69
N SER A 338 48.60 5.93 12.02
CA SER A 338 47.70 6.16 10.90
C SER A 338 46.59 5.11 10.84
N PHE A 339 45.46 5.49 10.26
CA PHE A 339 44.33 4.59 10.02
C PHE A 339 43.59 5.02 8.75
N PHE A 340 42.65 4.20 8.28
CA PHE A 340 41.81 4.54 7.13
C PHE A 340 40.36 4.74 7.53
N LEU A 341 39.70 5.65 6.83
CA LEU A 341 38.25 5.78 6.79
C LEU A 341 37.78 5.37 5.39
N ALA A 342 37.18 4.19 5.28
CA ALA A 342 36.62 3.69 4.03
C ALA A 342 35.13 4.06 3.97
N LEU A 343 34.76 4.86 2.99
CA LEU A 343 33.38 5.20 2.65
C LEU A 343 32.97 4.43 1.39
N THR A 344 31.68 4.48 1.05
CA THR A 344 31.12 3.75 -0.09
C THR A 344 31.80 4.09 -1.43
N LYS A 345 32.24 5.34 -1.61
CA LYS A 345 32.88 5.82 -2.85
C LYS A 345 34.34 6.24 -2.70
N GLN A 346 34.80 6.51 -1.48
CA GLN A 346 36.09 7.15 -1.22
C GLN A 346 36.84 6.42 -0.11
N LEU A 347 38.16 6.58 -0.09
CA LEU A 347 39.03 6.02 0.93
C LEU A 347 40.00 7.10 1.38
N PHE A 348 40.03 7.37 2.69
CA PHE A 348 40.91 8.36 3.29
C PHE A 348 41.94 7.67 4.17
N LYS A 349 43.19 8.13 4.11
CA LYS A 349 44.23 7.78 5.07
C LYS A 349 44.39 8.94 6.04
N VAL A 350 44.15 8.70 7.33
CA VAL A 350 44.28 9.69 8.39
C VAL A 350 45.61 9.49 9.10
N GLU A 351 46.44 10.53 9.07
CA GLU A 351 47.71 10.59 9.80
C GLU A 351 47.52 11.35 11.12
N MET A 352 48.01 10.77 12.22
CA MET A 352 47.92 11.39 13.54
C MET A 352 49.06 12.38 13.76
N PRO A 353 48.79 13.57 14.33
CA PRO A 353 49.82 14.60 14.53
C PRO A 353 50.78 14.26 15.68
N GLU A 354 50.34 13.42 16.63
CA GLU A 354 51.07 13.07 17.85
C GLU A 354 50.63 11.69 18.37
N ASP A 355 51.38 11.13 19.31
CA ASP A 355 50.94 9.95 20.07
C ASP A 355 49.77 10.33 20.98
N ALA A 356 48.57 10.17 20.45
CA ALA A 356 47.33 10.54 21.12
C ALA A 356 47.12 9.81 22.45
N TRP A 357 47.84 8.72 22.72
CA TRP A 357 47.73 7.97 23.97
C TRP A 357 48.24 8.78 25.16
N GLN A 358 49.12 9.75 24.94
CA GLN A 358 49.64 10.64 25.97
C GLN A 358 48.64 11.71 26.43
N PHE A 359 47.49 11.84 25.75
CA PHE A 359 46.52 12.91 25.97
C PHE A 359 45.10 12.35 26.21
N PRO A 360 44.78 11.94 27.46
CA PRO A 360 43.46 11.42 27.83
C PRO A 360 42.33 12.38 27.46
N GLY A 361 41.27 11.87 26.82
CA GLY A 361 40.08 12.65 26.46
C GLY A 361 40.29 13.72 25.38
N ARG A 362 41.50 13.85 24.81
CA ARG A 362 41.78 14.84 23.76
C ARG A 362 41.03 14.48 22.49
N ARG A 363 40.35 15.48 21.92
CA ARG A 363 39.63 15.38 20.66
C ARG A 363 40.51 15.75 19.47
N TYR A 364 40.36 14.97 18.41
CA TYR A 364 41.02 15.20 17.14
C TYR A 364 39.97 15.33 16.05
N ARG A 365 40.33 16.08 15.01
CA ARG A 365 39.47 16.33 13.86
C ARG A 365 40.24 16.24 12.56
N VAL A 366 39.61 15.64 11.57
CA VAL A 366 40.12 15.57 10.21
C VAL A 366 39.08 16.15 9.25
N GLU A 367 39.43 17.25 8.59
CA GLU A 367 38.59 17.91 7.59
C GLU A 367 38.65 17.15 6.26
N LEU A 368 37.51 16.99 5.61
CA LEU A 368 37.44 16.45 4.25
C LEU A 368 37.60 17.60 3.25
N ASN A 369 38.30 17.33 2.15
CA ASN A 369 38.52 18.34 1.09
C ASN A 369 37.21 18.85 0.50
N GLU A 370 36.21 17.98 0.41
CA GLU A 370 34.86 18.28 -0.05
C GLU A 370 33.86 17.50 0.81
N ALA A 371 32.64 18.02 0.95
CA ALA A 371 31.60 17.33 1.70
C ALA A 371 31.11 16.09 0.92
N VAL A 372 31.04 14.94 1.58
CA VAL A 372 30.72 13.64 0.96
C VAL A 372 29.51 12.99 1.62
N THR A 373 28.64 12.40 0.81
CA THR A 373 27.53 11.58 1.30
C THR A 373 27.93 10.11 1.30
N SER A 374 27.67 9.41 2.40
CA SER A 374 27.89 7.97 2.52
C SER A 374 26.87 7.36 3.46
N ASP A 375 26.34 6.20 3.10
CA ASP A 375 25.49 5.37 3.97
C ASP A 375 26.32 4.53 4.96
N CYS A 376 27.62 4.39 4.69
CA CYS A 376 28.55 3.56 5.44
C CYS A 376 29.88 4.27 5.68
N VAL A 377 30.43 4.09 6.88
CA VAL A 377 31.80 4.48 7.25
C VAL A 377 32.45 3.28 7.92
N ALA A 378 33.61 2.84 7.42
CA ALA A 378 34.42 1.82 8.07
C ALA A 378 35.75 2.41 8.54
N LEU A 379 35.99 2.32 9.85
CA LEU A 379 37.27 2.61 10.47
C LEU A 379 38.18 1.40 10.28
N VAL A 380 39.35 1.55 9.66
CA VAL A 380 40.31 0.45 9.43
C VAL A 380 41.67 0.82 10.00
N THR A 381 42.17 0.03 10.94
CA THR A 381 43.49 0.22 11.57
C THR A 381 44.65 -0.06 10.59
N ASP A 382 45.77 0.65 10.73
CA ASP A 382 46.99 0.41 9.93
C ASP A 382 48.25 0.34 10.80
N ASP A 383 48.80 1.50 11.17
CA ASP A 383 50.04 1.63 11.93
C ASP A 383 49.76 2.23 13.32
N ALA A 384 50.55 1.88 14.33
CA ALA A 384 50.38 2.32 15.72
C ALA A 384 51.70 2.87 16.30
N PHE A 385 51.60 3.68 17.36
CA PHE A 385 52.78 4.17 18.07
C PHE A 385 53.44 3.09 18.95
N ASP A 386 52.65 2.17 19.52
CA ASP A 386 53.14 0.95 20.16
C ASP A 386 52.78 -0.29 19.32
N GLU A 387 53.79 -0.97 18.79
CA GLU A 387 53.66 -2.21 18.03
C GLU A 387 53.93 -3.48 18.88
N SER A 388 54.01 -3.35 20.20
CA SER A 388 54.17 -4.49 21.10
C SER A 388 53.04 -5.50 20.90
N LYS A 389 53.32 -6.81 21.02
CA LYS A 389 52.32 -7.85 20.75
C LYS A 389 51.04 -7.74 21.61
N SER A 390 51.14 -7.12 22.78
CA SER A 390 50.04 -6.88 23.70
C SER A 390 49.27 -5.58 23.41
N SER A 391 49.86 -4.62 22.71
CA SER A 391 49.26 -3.32 22.35
C SER A 391 47.90 -3.50 21.70
N GLN A 392 46.93 -2.65 22.03
CA GLN A 392 45.57 -2.65 21.48
C GLN A 392 45.21 -1.26 21.00
N VAL A 393 45.18 -1.06 19.68
CA VAL A 393 44.75 0.22 19.10
C VAL A 393 43.30 0.48 19.48
N SER A 394 43.07 1.59 20.16
CA SER A 394 41.78 1.91 20.80
C SER A 394 41.23 3.24 20.31
N PHE A 395 39.90 3.32 20.26
CA PHE A 395 39.12 4.51 19.98
C PHE A 395 38.00 4.58 21.02
N ALA A 396 37.93 5.70 21.73
CA ALA A 396 36.85 6.01 22.65
C ALA A 396 35.60 6.48 21.90
N GLU A 397 35.77 7.31 20.86
CA GLU A 397 34.66 7.81 20.06
C GLU A 397 35.10 8.12 18.64
N LEU A 398 34.20 7.94 17.68
CA LEU A 398 34.30 8.41 16.31
C LEU A 398 32.93 8.92 15.85
N ASN A 399 32.87 10.19 15.50
CA ASN A 399 31.68 10.83 14.95
C ASN A 399 31.99 11.49 13.61
N ALA A 400 30.97 11.65 12.78
CA ALA A 400 31.03 12.46 11.57
C ALA A 400 30.49 13.86 11.84
N VAL A 401 31.03 14.85 11.14
CA VAL A 401 30.64 16.26 11.22
C VAL A 401 29.96 16.64 9.92
N SER A 402 28.93 17.46 10.00
CA SER A 402 28.14 18.03 8.92
C SER A 402 27.93 19.53 9.14
N SER A 403 27.29 20.20 8.18
CA SER A 403 26.90 21.61 8.33
C SER A 403 25.83 21.85 9.43
N PHE A 404 25.29 20.80 10.03
CA PHE A 404 24.23 20.86 11.04
C PHE A 404 24.73 20.87 12.48
N ASP A 405 26.00 20.54 12.75
CA ASP A 405 26.50 20.43 14.13
C ASP A 405 26.54 21.74 14.90
N THR A 406 26.54 22.87 14.18
CA THR A 406 26.48 24.21 14.77
C THR A 406 25.05 24.68 15.06
N GLN A 407 24.03 23.92 14.65
CA GLN A 407 22.63 24.30 14.78
C GLN A 407 22.03 23.77 16.08
N ASN A 408 21.21 24.59 16.72
CA ASN A 408 20.32 24.11 17.78
C ASN A 408 19.06 23.46 17.18
N LEU A 409 18.23 22.81 18.00
CA LEU A 409 17.00 22.15 17.55
C LEU A 409 16.07 23.08 16.75
N GLU A 410 15.97 24.36 17.13
CA GLU A 410 15.17 25.35 16.40
C GLU A 410 15.72 25.60 15.00
N GLY A 411 17.03 25.78 14.87
CA GLY A 411 17.72 25.95 13.59
C GLY A 411 17.57 24.71 12.69
N LEU A 412 17.65 23.50 13.26
CA LEU A 412 17.45 22.24 12.54
C LEU A 412 16.01 22.10 12.01
N VAL A 413 15.00 22.42 12.82
CA VAL A 413 13.60 22.42 12.35
C VAL A 413 13.38 23.52 11.31
N GLY A 414 14.03 24.68 11.46
CA GLY A 414 14.03 25.75 10.45
C GLY A 414 14.65 25.31 9.11
N ALA A 415 15.69 24.48 9.15
CA ALA A 415 16.36 23.95 7.96
C ALA A 415 15.49 22.99 7.14
N LEU A 416 14.33 22.56 7.65
CA LEU A 416 13.34 21.82 6.88
C LEU A 416 12.68 22.67 5.78
N ALA A 417 12.70 24.00 5.91
CA ALA A 417 12.07 24.91 4.96
C ALA A 417 12.56 24.67 3.51
N GLY A 418 11.67 24.84 2.53
CA GLY A 418 11.95 24.61 1.11
C GLY A 418 11.87 23.14 0.67
N GLY A 419 12.07 22.17 1.57
CA GLY A 419 11.85 20.73 1.29
C GLY A 419 12.77 20.12 0.23
N GLY A 420 13.96 20.70 0.01
CA GLY A 420 15.01 20.18 -0.88
C GLY A 420 16.06 19.32 -0.14
N GLU A 421 17.21 19.08 -0.77
CA GLU A 421 18.27 18.20 -0.22
C GLU A 421 18.73 18.59 1.18
N ARG A 422 18.92 19.89 1.44
CA ARG A 422 19.26 20.39 2.78
C ARG A 422 18.19 20.07 3.82
N ALA A 423 16.91 20.11 3.44
CA ALA A 423 15.81 19.79 4.33
C ALA A 423 15.77 18.29 4.63
N GLU A 424 16.00 17.43 3.63
CA GLU A 424 16.10 15.97 3.82
C GLU A 424 17.25 15.60 4.76
N ALA A 425 18.41 16.23 4.58
CA ALA A 425 19.56 16.07 5.45
C ALA A 425 19.24 16.49 6.90
N ALA A 426 18.65 17.67 7.10
CA ALA A 426 18.19 18.10 8.43
C ALA A 426 17.15 17.15 9.02
N GLY A 427 16.23 16.63 8.20
CA GLY A 427 15.26 15.62 8.59
C GLY A 427 15.91 14.33 9.09
N ALA A 428 16.99 13.88 8.43
CA ALA A 428 17.76 12.71 8.86
C ALA A 428 18.43 12.93 10.23
N VAL A 429 19.01 14.10 10.46
CA VAL A 429 19.57 14.48 11.78
C VAL A 429 18.47 14.49 12.84
N LEU A 430 17.31 15.09 12.55
CA LEU A 430 16.17 15.14 13.49
C LEU A 430 15.61 13.76 13.83
N ARG A 431 15.61 12.80 12.89
CA ARG A 431 15.24 11.40 13.17
C ARG A 431 16.19 10.75 14.17
N GLY A 432 17.49 11.01 14.03
CA GLY A 432 18.51 10.52 14.97
C GLY A 432 18.36 11.08 16.39
N LEU A 433 17.95 12.36 16.51
CA LEU A 433 17.75 13.02 17.79
C LEU A 433 16.51 12.52 18.56
N GLY A 434 15.50 11.98 17.89
CA GLY A 434 14.34 11.34 18.52
C GLY A 434 13.39 12.30 19.26
N ALA A 435 13.04 11.98 20.51
CA ALA A 435 11.95 12.65 21.24
C ALA A 435 12.07 14.18 21.37
N PRO A 436 13.25 14.78 21.67
CA PRO A 436 13.41 16.23 21.70
C PRO A 436 13.09 16.88 20.34
N ALA A 437 13.49 16.24 19.24
CA ALA A 437 13.20 16.73 17.89
C ALA A 437 11.71 16.63 17.56
N PHE A 438 11.04 15.53 17.92
CA PHE A 438 9.60 15.38 17.71
C PHE A 438 8.78 16.44 18.45
N ALA A 439 9.16 16.75 19.69
CA ALA A 439 8.52 17.79 20.49
C ALA A 439 8.67 19.18 19.85
N GLU A 440 9.85 19.51 19.35
CA GLU A 440 10.11 20.80 18.70
C GLU A 440 9.39 20.91 17.34
N ILE A 441 9.35 19.82 16.55
CA ILE A 441 8.55 19.77 15.31
C ILE A 441 7.08 20.01 15.62
N ARG A 442 6.49 19.34 16.62
CA ARG A 442 5.08 19.55 16.99
C ARG A 442 4.78 21.01 17.33
N LYS A 443 5.70 21.70 18.01
CA LYS A 443 5.56 23.12 18.36
C LYS A 443 5.59 24.03 17.14
N ARG A 444 6.40 23.70 16.13
CA ARG A 444 6.67 24.57 14.95
C ARG A 444 6.03 24.11 13.65
N PHE A 445 5.32 22.99 13.64
CA PHE A 445 4.77 22.42 12.41
C PHE A 445 3.93 23.41 11.60
N LYS A 446 3.16 24.26 12.28
CA LYS A 446 2.35 25.31 11.63
C LYS A 446 3.18 26.44 11.00
N SER A 447 4.36 26.75 11.51
CA SER A 447 5.21 27.81 10.95
C SER A 447 5.99 27.34 9.72
N LEU A 448 6.14 26.03 9.52
CA LEU A 448 6.80 25.47 8.35
C LEU A 448 5.98 25.72 7.07
N ASP A 449 6.70 25.92 5.97
CA ASP A 449 6.15 26.01 4.62
C ASP A 449 5.71 24.63 4.09
N ALA A 450 5.28 24.56 2.83
CA ALA A 450 4.79 23.31 2.26
C ALA A 450 5.87 22.22 2.24
N GLY A 451 7.09 22.56 1.79
CA GLY A 451 8.21 21.64 1.70
C GLY A 451 8.68 21.15 3.06
N GLY A 452 8.82 22.05 4.03
CA GLY A 452 9.24 21.70 5.38
C GLY A 452 8.22 20.88 6.14
N ARG A 453 6.92 21.12 5.94
CA ARG A 453 5.89 20.25 6.52
C ARG A 453 5.94 18.83 5.95
N ARG A 454 6.28 18.66 4.67
CA ARG A 454 6.44 17.32 4.08
C ARG A 454 7.56 16.58 4.80
N VAL A 455 8.77 17.15 4.86
CA VAL A 455 9.90 16.50 5.54
C VAL A 455 9.62 16.30 7.02
N ALA A 456 9.00 17.27 7.69
CA ALA A 456 8.60 17.14 9.09
C ALA A 456 7.61 15.97 9.30
N LEU A 457 6.69 15.71 8.37
CA LEU A 457 5.81 14.55 8.45
C LEU A 457 6.60 13.24 8.31
N ASP A 458 7.61 13.19 7.44
CA ASP A 458 8.50 12.02 7.30
C ASP A 458 9.32 11.77 8.58
N VAL A 459 9.74 12.83 9.28
CA VAL A 459 10.35 12.71 10.62
C VAL A 459 9.33 12.20 11.63
N MET A 460 8.12 12.76 11.65
CA MET A 460 7.07 12.37 12.60
C MET A 460 6.50 10.96 12.37
N ASP A 461 6.72 10.35 11.20
CA ASP A 461 6.41 8.93 10.94
C ASP A 461 7.22 7.97 11.83
N HIS A 462 8.32 8.44 12.42
CA HIS A 462 9.15 7.70 13.37
C HIS A 462 8.81 8.02 14.84
N ALA A 463 7.93 8.99 15.07
CA ALA A 463 7.52 9.42 16.41
C ALA A 463 6.38 8.54 16.95
N PRO A 464 6.31 8.34 18.28
CA PRO A 464 5.19 7.65 18.90
C PRO A 464 3.88 8.40 18.63
N CYS A 465 2.77 7.67 18.56
CA CYS A 465 1.47 8.23 18.23
C CYS A 465 0.97 9.31 19.21
N SER A 466 1.49 9.35 20.45
CA SER A 466 1.26 10.44 21.40
C SER A 466 1.71 11.81 20.87
N ASP A 467 2.78 11.84 20.07
CA ASP A 467 3.34 13.06 19.50
C ASP A 467 2.87 13.29 18.06
N SER A 468 2.87 12.24 17.23
CA SER A 468 2.55 12.35 15.81
C SER A 468 1.07 12.57 15.53
N ALA A 469 0.14 12.04 16.34
CA ALA A 469 -1.30 12.19 16.08
C ALA A 469 -1.77 13.65 16.03
N THR A 470 -1.21 14.52 16.88
CA THR A 470 -1.52 15.95 16.87
C THR A 470 -1.04 16.59 15.56
N VAL A 471 0.19 16.29 15.14
CA VAL A 471 0.76 16.80 13.88
C VAL A 471 -0.02 16.29 12.67
N TYR A 472 -0.42 15.02 12.66
CA TYR A 472 -1.26 14.46 11.60
C TYR A 472 -2.62 15.14 11.53
N VAL A 473 -3.28 15.43 12.67
CA VAL A 473 -4.52 16.21 12.62
C VAL A 473 -4.27 17.60 12.04
N GLU A 474 -3.20 18.29 12.41
CA GLU A 474 -2.86 19.58 11.79
C GLU A 474 -2.61 19.47 10.29
N ALA A 475 -1.96 18.40 9.84
CA ALA A 475 -1.75 18.11 8.43
C ALA A 475 -3.06 17.73 7.69
N LEU A 476 -4.02 17.08 8.35
CA LEU A 476 -5.37 16.86 7.81
C LEU A 476 -6.15 18.17 7.62
N LEU A 477 -5.86 19.18 8.45
CA LEU A 477 -6.42 20.53 8.33
C LEU A 477 -5.70 21.39 7.28
N SER A 478 -4.62 20.88 6.68
CA SER A 478 -3.84 21.57 5.67
C SER A 478 -4.63 21.83 4.39
N LYS A 479 -4.32 22.96 3.73
CA LYS A 479 -4.80 23.27 2.36
C LYS A 479 -4.15 22.37 1.30
N TYR A 480 -3.00 21.77 1.61
CA TYR A 480 -2.23 20.92 0.69
C TYR A 480 -2.77 19.49 0.72
N GLU A 481 -3.14 18.97 -0.45
CA GLU A 481 -3.72 17.63 -0.58
C GLU A 481 -2.73 16.52 -0.19
N ALA A 482 -1.46 16.63 -0.57
CA ALA A 482 -0.43 15.66 -0.21
C ALA A 482 -0.32 15.45 1.31
N HIS A 483 -0.35 16.54 2.10
CA HIS A 483 -0.26 16.46 3.56
C HIS A 483 -1.48 15.76 4.16
N ARG A 484 -2.66 15.99 3.57
CA ARG A 484 -3.89 15.32 4.01
C ARG A 484 -3.84 13.83 3.72
N ILE A 485 -3.37 13.43 2.54
CA ILE A 485 -3.23 12.02 2.15
C ILE A 485 -2.25 11.31 3.08
N HIS A 486 -1.08 11.91 3.32
CA HIS A 486 -0.08 11.41 4.27
C HIS A 486 -0.69 11.21 5.65
N ALA A 487 -1.31 12.25 6.19
CA ALA A 487 -1.89 12.22 7.52
C ALA A 487 -3.05 11.23 7.65
N GLU A 488 -3.91 11.11 6.64
CA GLU A 488 -5.02 10.15 6.66
C GLU A 488 -4.53 8.70 6.68
N ALA A 489 -3.45 8.40 5.94
CA ALA A 489 -2.85 7.06 5.91
C ALA A 489 -2.18 6.67 7.24
N ARG A 490 -1.66 7.66 7.99
CA ARG A 490 -0.93 7.44 9.24
C ARG A 490 -1.81 7.52 10.48
N ILE A 491 -2.69 8.50 10.57
CA ILE A 491 -3.53 8.73 11.76
C ILE A 491 -4.41 7.52 12.10
N ARG A 492 -4.84 6.74 11.10
CA ARG A 492 -5.64 5.54 11.30
C ARG A 492 -4.91 4.47 12.11
N ARG A 493 -3.58 4.47 12.08
CA ARG A 493 -2.73 3.53 12.84
C ARG A 493 -2.58 3.93 14.31
N CYS A 494 -2.91 5.18 14.65
CA CYS A 494 -2.74 5.70 16.01
C CYS A 494 -3.87 5.35 16.99
N GLY A 495 -5.00 4.82 16.51
CA GLY A 495 -6.07 4.33 17.39
C GLY A 495 -6.54 5.40 18.39
N GLU A 496 -6.54 5.02 19.67
CA GLU A 496 -6.94 5.87 20.80
C GLU A 496 -6.15 7.19 20.90
N ALA A 497 -4.85 7.19 20.55
CA ALA A 497 -4.03 8.39 20.62
C ALA A 497 -4.53 9.51 19.68
N ALA A 498 -5.28 9.16 18.62
CA ALA A 498 -5.86 10.12 17.70
C ALA A 498 -7.21 10.71 18.17
N VAL A 499 -7.85 10.13 19.20
CA VAL A 499 -9.22 10.50 19.61
C VAL A 499 -9.32 11.95 20.07
N GLN A 500 -8.44 12.37 20.99
CA GLN A 500 -8.46 13.74 21.53
C GLN A 500 -8.13 14.80 20.46
N PRO A 501 -7.06 14.65 19.65
CA PRO A 501 -6.79 15.54 18.52
C PRO A 501 -7.96 15.63 17.51
N LEU A 502 -8.54 14.50 17.12
CA LEU A 502 -9.66 14.46 16.16
C LEU A 502 -10.93 15.11 16.72
N THR A 503 -11.22 14.86 18.01
CA THR A 503 -12.38 15.46 18.70
C THR A 503 -12.25 16.97 18.77
N SER A 504 -11.05 17.47 19.07
CA SER A 504 -10.75 18.91 19.10
C SER A 504 -10.89 19.57 17.73
N ALA A 505 -10.58 18.83 16.66
CA ALA A 505 -10.72 19.32 15.29
C ALA A 505 -12.17 19.37 14.77
N LEU A 506 -13.15 18.77 15.47
CA LEU A 506 -14.53 18.73 15.02
C LEU A 506 -15.14 20.12 14.84
N GLY A 507 -14.81 21.09 15.70
CA GLY A 507 -15.35 22.45 15.64
C GLY A 507 -14.77 23.32 14.51
N GLY A 508 -13.73 22.87 13.82
CA GLY A 508 -13.00 23.63 12.81
C GLY A 508 -13.55 23.51 11.38
N ALA A 509 -12.87 24.16 10.43
CA ALA A 509 -13.24 24.16 9.00
C ALA A 509 -13.27 22.76 8.37
N SER A 510 -12.43 21.83 8.85
CA SER A 510 -12.40 20.43 8.38
C SER A 510 -13.12 19.47 9.32
N GLY A 511 -13.99 19.98 10.20
CA GLY A 511 -14.80 19.17 11.12
C GLY A 511 -15.47 17.94 10.47
N PRO A 512 -16.09 18.07 9.28
CA PRO A 512 -16.65 16.92 8.56
C PRO A 512 -15.65 15.79 8.28
N ARG A 513 -14.40 16.13 7.93
CA ARG A 513 -13.36 15.13 7.64
C ARG A 513 -12.83 14.51 8.93
N ALA A 514 -12.59 15.31 9.96
CA ALA A 514 -12.21 14.81 11.28
C ALA A 514 -13.26 13.83 11.84
N ALA A 515 -14.55 14.14 11.64
CA ALA A 515 -15.66 13.27 12.02
C ALA A 515 -15.62 11.90 11.31
N GLN A 516 -15.35 11.88 10.01
CA GLN A 516 -15.24 10.63 9.23
C GLN A 516 -14.09 9.76 9.71
N ILE A 517 -12.93 10.36 9.98
CA ILE A 517 -11.75 9.64 10.46
C ILE A 517 -11.99 9.13 11.88
N LEU A 518 -12.54 9.96 12.77
CA LEU A 518 -12.85 9.56 14.15
C LEU A 518 -13.84 8.39 14.18
N ALA A 519 -14.86 8.40 13.32
CA ALA A 519 -15.83 7.32 13.19
C ALA A 519 -15.19 5.99 12.75
N ALA A 520 -14.11 6.02 11.98
CA ALA A 520 -13.39 4.83 11.53
C ALA A 520 -12.37 4.33 12.58
N VAL A 521 -11.69 5.24 13.28
CA VAL A 521 -10.59 4.91 14.20
C VAL A 521 -11.10 4.53 15.59
N ALA A 522 -12.11 5.24 16.11
CA ALA A 522 -12.65 5.02 17.44
C ALA A 522 -14.18 5.19 17.44
N PRO A 523 -14.94 4.19 16.93
CA PRO A 523 -16.38 4.31 16.74
C PRO A 523 -17.15 4.67 18.02
N ALA A 524 -16.76 4.10 19.17
CA ALA A 524 -17.40 4.39 20.45
C ALA A 524 -17.23 5.85 20.88
N ALA A 525 -16.00 6.37 20.88
CA ALA A 525 -15.70 7.77 21.18
C ALA A 525 -16.33 8.73 20.16
N ALA A 526 -16.37 8.33 18.89
CA ALA A 526 -16.99 9.10 17.82
C ALA A 526 -18.49 9.34 18.08
N VAL A 527 -19.23 8.34 18.58
CA VAL A 527 -20.66 8.51 18.90
C VAL A 527 -20.85 9.64 19.92
N ASP A 528 -20.10 9.64 21.02
CA ASP A 528 -20.23 10.68 22.06
C ASP A 528 -19.83 12.06 21.53
N ALA A 529 -18.68 12.16 20.85
CA ALA A 529 -18.17 13.42 20.30
C ALA A 529 -19.12 14.01 19.24
N LEU A 530 -19.61 13.20 18.32
CA LEU A 530 -20.53 13.65 17.27
C LEU A 530 -21.91 13.98 17.82
N MET A 531 -22.40 13.26 18.82
CA MET A 531 -23.64 13.62 19.49
C MET A 531 -23.52 14.96 20.23
N ALA A 532 -22.38 15.25 20.87
CA ALA A 532 -22.13 16.56 21.47
C ALA A 532 -22.18 17.68 20.42
N GLN A 533 -21.56 17.48 19.24
CA GLN A 533 -21.63 18.44 18.14
C GLN A 533 -23.07 18.60 17.59
N LEU A 534 -23.82 17.52 17.44
CA LEU A 534 -25.22 17.55 17.00
C LEU A 534 -26.15 18.21 18.03
N VAL A 535 -25.82 18.16 19.32
CA VAL A 535 -26.55 18.88 20.37
C VAL A 535 -26.22 20.38 20.31
N ALA A 536 -24.94 20.73 20.16
CA ALA A 536 -24.46 22.11 20.09
C ALA A 536 -24.97 22.85 18.83
N LEU A 537 -25.08 22.15 17.71
CA LEU A 537 -25.65 22.68 16.47
C LEU A 537 -27.17 22.85 16.60
N ALA A 538 -27.63 23.89 17.29
CA ALA A 538 -29.05 24.24 17.32
C ALA A 538 -29.61 24.33 15.88
N PRO A 539 -30.87 23.91 15.63
CA PRO A 539 -31.56 24.36 14.44
C PRO A 539 -31.57 25.89 14.49
N GLY A 540 -30.79 26.56 13.64
CA GLY A 540 -30.76 28.02 13.63
C GLY A 540 -32.20 28.56 13.57
N ALA A 541 -32.48 29.64 14.32
CA ALA A 541 -33.78 30.29 14.28
C ALA A 541 -34.19 30.47 12.82
N LYS A 542 -35.37 29.94 12.45
CA LYS A 542 -35.84 30.01 11.07
C LYS A 542 -35.91 31.50 10.71
N PRO A 543 -35.16 31.99 9.72
CA PRO A 543 -35.27 33.39 9.33
C PRO A 543 -36.72 33.68 8.96
N PRO A 544 -37.24 34.87 9.27
CA PRO A 544 -38.65 35.20 9.05
C PRO A 544 -39.06 34.95 7.59
N PRO A 545 -40.30 34.54 7.33
CA PRO A 545 -40.74 34.09 6.00
C PRO A 545 -40.63 35.16 4.91
N ALA A 546 -40.55 36.44 5.27
CA ALA A 546 -40.31 37.55 4.36
C ALA A 546 -38.98 38.25 4.68
N ALA A 547 -38.20 38.55 3.64
CA ALA A 547 -37.07 39.44 3.77
C ALA A 547 -37.59 40.85 4.14
N PRO A 548 -37.06 41.50 5.18
CA PRO A 548 -37.46 42.86 5.54
C PRO A 548 -37.14 43.85 4.40
N ARG A 549 -37.92 44.93 4.30
CA ARG A 549 -37.82 45.90 3.19
C ARG A 549 -36.59 46.82 3.25
N THR A 550 -35.87 46.86 4.37
CA THR A 550 -34.69 47.71 4.56
C THR A 550 -33.41 47.02 4.10
N LYS A 551 -32.45 47.78 3.53
CA LYS A 551 -31.13 47.24 3.12
C LYS A 551 -30.43 46.49 4.27
N ALA A 552 -30.45 47.06 5.48
CA ALA A 552 -29.88 46.45 6.69
C ALA A 552 -30.59 45.14 7.06
N GLY A 553 -31.92 45.11 6.93
CA GLY A 553 -32.71 43.91 7.17
C GLY A 553 -32.42 42.80 6.15
N ILE A 554 -32.29 43.13 4.86
CA ILE A 554 -31.94 42.16 3.80
C ILE A 554 -30.57 41.56 4.06
N ALA A 555 -29.59 42.36 4.49
CA ALA A 555 -28.25 41.89 4.83
C ALA A 555 -28.28 40.90 6.02
N LYS A 556 -28.99 41.25 7.11
CA LYS A 556 -29.17 40.37 8.27
C LYS A 556 -29.89 39.06 7.89
N TYR A 557 -30.92 39.14 7.06
CA TYR A 557 -31.64 37.97 6.53
C TYR A 557 -30.74 37.05 5.71
N LYS A 558 -29.92 37.59 4.79
CA LYS A 558 -28.95 36.82 3.99
C LYS A 558 -27.92 36.12 4.88
N GLN A 559 -27.39 36.81 5.89
CA GLN A 559 -26.43 36.24 6.83
C GLN A 559 -27.02 35.09 7.66
N GLN A 560 -28.24 35.27 8.20
CA GLN A 560 -28.97 34.22 8.93
C GLN A 560 -29.24 33.00 8.05
N ARG A 561 -29.68 33.22 6.81
CA ARG A 561 -29.93 32.13 5.85
C ARG A 561 -28.64 31.39 5.48
N ALA A 562 -27.54 32.10 5.26
CA ALA A 562 -26.24 31.48 4.97
C ALA A 562 -25.73 30.63 6.14
N ALA A 563 -25.84 31.13 7.37
CA ALA A 563 -25.50 30.39 8.58
C ALA A 563 -26.38 29.13 8.75
N GLN A 564 -27.68 29.23 8.48
CA GLN A 564 -28.60 28.09 8.53
C GLN A 564 -28.22 27.01 7.51
N VAL A 565 -27.92 27.39 6.26
CA VAL A 565 -27.48 26.46 5.22
C VAL A 565 -26.16 25.79 5.60
N LYS A 566 -25.20 26.54 6.14
CA LYS A 566 -23.93 26.02 6.64
C LYS A 566 -24.14 24.98 7.75
N ASN A 567 -24.94 25.30 8.75
CA ASN A 567 -25.24 24.40 9.87
C ASN A 567 -25.98 23.14 9.39
N SER A 568 -26.91 23.26 8.43
CA SER A 568 -27.60 22.11 7.85
C SER A 568 -26.63 21.15 7.14
N LYS A 569 -25.66 21.68 6.39
CA LYS A 569 -24.63 20.87 5.73
C LYS A 569 -23.73 20.16 6.75
N LEU A 570 -23.29 20.90 7.77
CA LEU A 570 -22.45 20.36 8.83
C LEU A 570 -23.16 19.26 9.63
N ARG A 571 -24.43 19.49 9.99
CA ARG A 571 -25.28 18.52 10.68
C ARG A 571 -25.46 17.24 9.86
N ALA A 572 -25.65 17.37 8.54
CA ALA A 572 -25.73 16.22 7.65
C ALA A 572 -24.40 15.43 7.60
N ALA A 573 -23.26 16.11 7.56
CA ALA A 573 -21.94 15.47 7.57
C ALA A 573 -21.69 14.71 8.89
N TYR A 574 -21.97 15.31 10.04
CA TYR A 574 -21.83 14.63 11.33
C TYR A 574 -22.79 13.46 11.48
N ARG A 575 -24.03 13.57 10.98
CA ARG A 575 -24.94 12.43 10.97
C ARG A 575 -24.42 11.29 10.09
N SER A 576 -23.81 11.59 8.96
CA SER A 576 -23.18 10.58 8.09
C SER A 576 -22.02 9.88 8.80
N ALA A 577 -21.15 10.63 9.49
CA ALA A 577 -20.07 10.05 10.28
C ALA A 577 -20.61 9.24 11.47
N LEU A 578 -21.68 9.73 12.13
CA LEU A 578 -22.36 9.02 13.21
C LEU A 578 -22.96 7.70 12.73
N ALA A 579 -23.50 7.65 11.51
CA ALA A 579 -24.02 6.42 10.92
C ALA A 579 -22.91 5.38 10.71
N VAL A 580 -21.74 5.82 10.23
CA VAL A 580 -20.56 4.95 10.09
C VAL A 580 -20.16 4.40 11.47
N ALA A 581 -19.99 5.29 12.46
CA ALA A 581 -19.61 4.89 13.82
C ALA A 581 -20.62 3.93 14.47
N ALA A 582 -21.91 4.27 14.42
CA ALA A 582 -22.98 3.51 15.06
C ALA A 582 -23.27 2.16 14.38
N SER A 583 -22.84 1.96 13.13
CA SER A 583 -22.97 0.67 12.45
C SER A 583 -21.95 -0.37 12.97
N GLN A 584 -20.89 0.08 13.66
CA GLN A 584 -19.85 -0.78 14.21
C GLN A 584 -20.27 -1.42 15.55
N PRO A 585 -19.99 -2.73 15.76
CA PRO A 585 -20.33 -3.41 17.01
C PRO A 585 -19.78 -2.74 18.27
N ALA A 586 -18.56 -2.19 18.20
CA ALA A 586 -17.90 -1.48 19.30
C ALA A 586 -18.69 -0.28 19.83
N ALA A 587 -19.54 0.34 19.01
CA ALA A 587 -20.34 1.50 19.40
C ALA A 587 -21.68 1.13 20.06
N THR A 588 -22.09 -0.13 20.05
CA THR A 588 -23.45 -0.58 20.43
C THR A 588 -23.87 -0.10 21.83
N GLN A 589 -22.98 -0.25 22.82
CA GLN A 589 -23.26 0.16 24.20
C GLN A 589 -23.37 1.68 24.34
N VAL A 590 -22.52 2.44 23.65
CA VAL A 590 -22.53 3.91 23.69
C VAL A 590 -23.79 4.45 23.02
N VAL A 591 -24.20 3.87 21.88
CA VAL A 591 -25.47 4.22 21.23
C VAL A 591 -26.66 3.97 22.15
N ALA A 592 -26.71 2.83 22.85
CA ALA A 592 -27.77 2.54 23.82
C ALA A 592 -27.82 3.58 24.95
N LYS A 593 -26.64 3.96 25.49
CA LYS A 593 -26.54 5.05 26.48
C LYS A 593 -27.06 6.38 25.93
N GLN A 594 -26.73 6.73 24.68
CA GLN A 594 -27.21 7.96 24.05
C GLN A 594 -28.73 7.95 23.81
N LEU A 595 -29.31 6.82 23.42
CA LEU A 595 -30.75 6.67 23.26
C LEU A 595 -31.53 6.82 24.58
N ALA A 596 -30.92 6.45 25.71
CA ALA A 596 -31.49 6.60 27.05
C ALA A 596 -31.41 8.05 27.58
N LYS A 597 -30.56 8.92 27.02
CA LYS A 597 -30.41 10.31 27.45
C LYS A 597 -31.60 11.18 27.01
N ALA A 598 -31.91 12.20 27.79
CA ALA A 598 -32.86 13.25 27.45
C ALA A 598 -32.26 14.23 26.40
N LEU A 599 -32.02 13.75 25.18
CA LEU A 599 -31.47 14.56 24.09
C LEU A 599 -32.49 15.57 23.54
N PRO A 600 -32.05 16.75 23.07
CA PRO A 600 -32.89 17.67 22.30
C PRO A 600 -33.53 16.97 21.10
N LYS A 601 -34.76 17.37 20.77
CA LYS A 601 -35.60 16.78 19.71
C LYS A 601 -34.83 16.46 18.42
N ASN A 602 -34.09 17.43 17.89
CA ASN A 602 -33.37 17.25 16.62
C ASN A 602 -32.17 16.30 16.72
N ALA A 603 -31.40 16.36 17.82
CA ALA A 603 -30.29 15.44 18.03
C ALA A 603 -30.78 14.00 18.16
N ARG A 604 -31.92 13.80 18.83
CA ARG A 604 -32.59 12.50 18.93
C ARG A 604 -33.05 11.97 17.56
N ILE A 605 -33.66 12.83 16.74
CA ILE A 605 -34.05 12.47 15.36
C ILE A 605 -32.82 12.10 14.53
N ASP A 606 -31.72 12.86 14.63
CA ASP A 606 -30.50 12.56 13.88
C ASP A 606 -29.84 11.26 14.32
N LEU A 607 -29.84 10.97 15.63
CA LEU A 607 -29.37 9.68 16.15
C LEU A 607 -30.19 8.53 15.55
N LEU A 608 -31.52 8.56 15.69
CA LEU A 608 -32.40 7.50 15.15
C LEU A 608 -32.21 7.30 13.63
N ARG A 609 -32.03 8.39 12.88
CA ARG A 609 -31.79 8.34 11.44
C ARG A 609 -30.39 7.85 11.08
N ALA A 610 -29.38 8.13 11.91
CA ALA A 610 -28.02 7.65 11.70
C ALA A 610 -27.93 6.13 11.84
N LEU A 611 -28.78 5.51 12.68
CA LEU A 611 -28.78 4.06 12.88
C LEU A 611 -29.21 3.27 11.64
N GLY A 612 -29.97 3.88 10.72
CA GLY A 612 -30.43 3.24 9.48
C GLY A 612 -31.10 1.88 9.73
N GLY A 613 -30.82 0.89 8.88
CA GLY A 613 -31.31 -0.50 9.07
C GLY A 613 -30.79 -1.20 10.33
N GLY A 614 -29.76 -0.63 10.98
CA GLY A 614 -29.25 -1.11 12.27
C GLY A 614 -30.11 -0.69 13.47
N VAL A 615 -31.10 0.19 13.30
CA VAL A 615 -31.91 0.75 14.40
C VAL A 615 -32.57 -0.33 15.29
N ALA A 616 -32.97 -1.45 14.71
CA ALA A 616 -33.60 -2.55 15.43
C ALA A 616 -32.65 -3.31 16.37
N ARG A 617 -31.33 -3.12 16.24
CA ARG A 617 -30.33 -3.74 17.12
C ARG A 617 -30.14 -3.00 18.44
N HIS A 618 -30.68 -1.79 18.57
CA HIS A 618 -30.43 -0.94 19.73
C HIS A 618 -31.65 -0.89 20.66
N PRO A 619 -31.54 -1.47 21.87
CA PRO A 619 -32.57 -1.32 22.89
C PRO A 619 -32.84 0.16 23.17
N GLY A 620 -34.11 0.52 23.34
CA GLY A 620 -34.53 1.90 23.59
C GLY A 620 -34.77 2.75 22.34
N ALA A 621 -34.39 2.29 21.13
CA ALA A 621 -34.66 3.03 19.89
C ALA A 621 -36.17 3.26 19.68
N LEU A 622 -36.99 2.22 19.85
CA LEU A 622 -38.44 2.32 19.75
C LEU A 622 -39.05 3.23 20.84
N ALA A 623 -38.55 3.17 22.08
CA ALA A 623 -39.04 4.04 23.16
C ALA A 623 -38.71 5.52 22.87
N SER A 624 -37.51 5.78 22.38
CA SER A 624 -37.04 7.11 21.96
C SER A 624 -37.88 7.67 20.80
N LEU A 625 -38.19 6.83 19.82
CA LEU A 625 -39.05 7.16 18.68
C LEU A 625 -40.50 7.45 19.12
N ASN A 626 -41.10 6.57 19.93
CA ASN A 626 -42.47 6.74 20.42
C ASN A 626 -42.62 8.02 21.26
N THR A 627 -41.60 8.40 22.02
CA THR A 627 -41.58 9.67 22.75
C THR A 627 -41.70 10.86 21.80
N LEU A 628 -40.98 10.84 20.67
CA LEU A 628 -41.05 11.92 19.67
C LEU A 628 -42.40 11.97 18.94
N LEU A 629 -43.01 10.82 18.66
CA LEU A 629 -44.32 10.74 18.00
C LEU A 629 -45.47 11.17 18.91
N ARG A 630 -45.47 10.75 20.19
CA ARG A 630 -46.50 11.11 21.19
C ARG A 630 -46.54 12.59 21.52
N GLN A 631 -45.41 13.28 21.42
CA GLN A 631 -45.33 14.73 21.59
C GLN A 631 -46.00 15.53 20.45
N GLY A 632 -46.76 14.87 19.56
CA GLY A 632 -47.52 15.52 18.50
C GLY A 632 -46.64 16.27 17.51
N GLY A 633 -45.38 15.82 17.34
CA GLY A 633 -44.35 16.55 16.61
C GLY A 633 -44.85 17.10 15.27
N ASP A 634 -44.37 18.29 14.90
CA ASP A 634 -44.63 18.95 13.61
C ASP A 634 -44.47 18.00 12.41
N PHE A 635 -45.06 18.36 11.27
CA PHE A 635 -45.01 17.57 10.03
C PHE A 635 -43.60 17.01 9.74
N ARG A 636 -42.57 17.85 9.89
CA ARG A 636 -41.17 17.47 9.68
C ARG A 636 -40.73 16.31 10.58
N THR A 637 -41.11 16.31 11.85
CA THR A 637 -40.71 15.26 12.79
C THR A 637 -41.33 13.93 12.42
N ARG A 638 -42.64 13.93 12.16
CA ARG A 638 -43.35 12.69 11.76
C ARG A 638 -42.75 12.16 10.45
N TYR A 639 -42.53 13.02 9.47
CA TYR A 639 -41.92 12.65 8.19
C TYR A 639 -40.52 12.04 8.37
N LEU A 640 -39.66 12.68 9.17
CA LEU A 640 -38.28 12.23 9.38
C LEU A 640 -38.18 10.91 10.16
N LEU A 641 -39.21 10.54 10.91
CA LEU A 641 -39.26 9.32 11.73
C LEU A 641 -39.85 8.11 10.99
N ILE A 642 -40.47 8.28 9.81
CA ILE A 642 -41.04 7.15 9.06
C ILE A 642 -39.97 6.12 8.70
N ALA A 643 -38.82 6.55 8.19
CA ALA A 643 -37.72 5.65 7.83
C ALA A 643 -37.23 4.77 9.02
N PRO A 644 -36.82 5.33 10.18
CA PRO A 644 -36.43 4.50 11.32
C PRO A 644 -37.61 3.70 11.90
N LEU A 645 -38.85 4.19 11.79
CA LEU A 645 -40.03 3.44 12.21
C LEU A 645 -40.28 2.21 11.33
N SER A 646 -40.13 2.34 10.01
CA SER A 646 -40.26 1.22 9.07
C SER A 646 -39.20 0.13 9.32
N GLU A 647 -37.94 0.52 9.52
CA GLU A 647 -36.89 -0.45 9.87
C GLU A 647 -37.17 -1.17 11.20
N LEU A 648 -37.74 -0.49 12.18
CA LEU A 648 -38.19 -1.13 13.42
C LEU A 648 -39.42 -2.03 13.19
N ALA A 649 -40.33 -1.64 12.29
CA ALA A 649 -41.55 -2.37 11.98
C ALA A 649 -41.26 -3.79 11.48
N LYS A 650 -40.18 -3.99 10.71
CA LYS A 650 -39.73 -5.32 10.25
C LYS A 650 -39.60 -6.35 11.38
N LYS A 651 -39.24 -5.92 12.60
CA LYS A 651 -39.01 -6.81 13.75
C LYS A 651 -39.92 -6.58 14.95
N SER A 652 -40.58 -5.42 15.05
CA SER A 652 -41.37 -5.03 16.22
C SER A 652 -42.86 -4.85 15.89
N PRO A 653 -43.76 -5.67 16.47
CA PRO A 653 -45.21 -5.47 16.34
C PRO A 653 -45.68 -4.09 16.78
N ALA A 654 -45.08 -3.54 17.85
CA ALA A 654 -45.43 -2.21 18.35
C ALA A 654 -45.03 -1.09 17.37
N ALA A 655 -43.87 -1.22 16.71
CA ALA A 655 -43.48 -0.31 15.64
C ALA A 655 -44.38 -0.44 14.41
N ARG A 656 -44.79 -1.67 14.06
CA ARG A 656 -45.77 -1.92 13.00
C ARG A 656 -47.10 -1.24 13.27
N ALA A 657 -47.64 -1.40 14.47
CA ALA A 657 -48.90 -0.76 14.86
C ALA A 657 -48.83 0.78 14.73
N GLU A 658 -47.70 1.38 15.08
CA GLU A 658 -47.51 2.82 14.95
C GLU A 658 -47.35 3.26 13.48
N LEU A 659 -46.67 2.48 12.64
CA LEU A 659 -46.59 2.74 11.20
C LEU A 659 -47.97 2.61 10.54
N SER A 660 -48.74 1.56 10.88
CA SER A 660 -50.14 1.39 10.48
C SER A 660 -51.00 2.59 10.89
N ARG A 661 -50.80 3.12 12.11
CA ARG A 661 -51.51 4.31 12.60
C ARG A 661 -51.18 5.55 11.76
N LEU A 662 -49.91 5.77 11.42
CA LEU A 662 -49.51 6.89 10.56
C LEU A 662 -50.10 6.76 9.16
N LEU A 663 -50.03 5.56 8.57
CA LEU A 663 -50.61 5.27 7.26
C LEU A 663 -52.12 5.49 7.24
N ALA A 664 -52.85 5.06 8.27
CA ALA A 664 -54.31 5.11 8.28
C ALA A 664 -54.88 6.46 8.77
N LYS A 665 -54.22 7.15 9.71
CA LYS A 665 -54.83 8.23 10.49
C LYS A 665 -54.06 9.56 10.51
N ASP A 666 -52.87 9.68 9.90
CA ASP A 666 -52.18 10.98 9.92
C ASP A 666 -52.97 12.02 9.09
N PRO A 667 -53.17 13.25 9.60
CA PRO A 667 -53.90 14.28 8.86
C PRO A 667 -53.25 14.67 7.53
N SER A 668 -51.93 14.54 7.42
CA SER A 668 -51.18 14.90 6.20
C SER A 668 -51.13 13.72 5.22
N GLY A 669 -51.64 13.93 4.00
CA GLY A 669 -51.52 12.96 2.91
C GLY A 669 -50.07 12.64 2.55
N HIS A 670 -49.14 13.57 2.75
CA HIS A 670 -47.71 13.31 2.53
C HIS A 670 -47.13 12.32 3.54
N ILE A 671 -47.58 12.35 4.80
CA ILE A 671 -47.15 11.37 5.82
C ILE A 671 -47.74 10.00 5.50
N ARG A 672 -49.03 9.93 5.17
CA ARG A 672 -49.68 8.66 4.80
C ARG A 672 -49.01 8.04 3.56
N ALA A 673 -48.73 8.84 2.53
CA ALA A 673 -48.05 8.38 1.33
C ALA A 673 -46.61 7.91 1.60
N GLU A 674 -45.85 8.64 2.41
CA GLU A 674 -44.49 8.23 2.78
C GLU A 674 -44.49 6.96 3.64
N ALA A 675 -45.45 6.84 4.58
CA ALA A 675 -45.64 5.63 5.37
C ALA A 675 -45.93 4.42 4.47
N ALA A 676 -46.82 4.57 3.48
CA ALA A 676 -47.09 3.53 2.49
C ALA A 676 -45.83 3.14 1.69
N ARG A 677 -45.09 4.13 1.14
CA ARG A 677 -43.87 3.87 0.35
C ARG A 677 -42.76 3.20 1.16
N SER A 678 -42.75 3.39 2.47
CA SER A 678 -41.74 2.79 3.35
C SER A 678 -42.01 1.33 3.72
N ILE A 679 -43.12 0.73 3.27
CA ILE A 679 -43.46 -0.66 3.58
C ILE A 679 -42.79 -1.60 2.57
N ASP A 680 -41.88 -2.44 3.07
CA ASP A 680 -41.20 -3.47 2.26
C ASP A 680 -41.96 -4.81 2.23
N GLU A 681 -42.78 -5.10 3.25
CA GLU A 681 -43.54 -6.35 3.37
C GLU A 681 -45.06 -6.08 3.41
N PRO A 682 -45.72 -5.95 2.24
CA PRO A 682 -47.13 -5.57 2.15
C PRO A 682 -48.09 -6.54 2.84
N SER A 683 -47.72 -7.81 2.94
CA SER A 683 -48.50 -8.86 3.60
C SER A 683 -48.74 -8.59 5.09
N GLN A 684 -47.91 -7.77 5.74
CA GLN A 684 -48.08 -7.36 7.13
C GLN A 684 -49.00 -6.13 7.30
N PHE A 685 -49.34 -5.44 6.22
CA PHE A 685 -50.11 -4.19 6.20
C PHE A 685 -51.32 -4.26 5.25
N GLN A 686 -51.88 -5.45 5.03
CA GLN A 686 -52.91 -5.68 4.01
C GLN A 686 -54.10 -4.74 4.19
N LYS A 687 -54.68 -4.68 5.40
CA LYS A 687 -55.85 -3.86 5.69
C LYS A 687 -55.57 -2.37 5.45
N GLU A 688 -54.43 -1.89 5.90
CA GLU A 688 -54.03 -0.49 5.81
C GLU A 688 -53.72 -0.08 4.37
N LEU A 689 -52.99 -0.91 3.62
CA LEU A 689 -52.67 -0.65 2.21
C LEU A 689 -53.91 -0.73 1.31
N LEU A 690 -54.81 -1.70 1.54
CA LEU A 690 -56.08 -1.77 0.82
C LEU A 690 -56.97 -0.55 1.12
N THR A 691 -56.99 -0.08 2.35
CA THR A 691 -57.68 1.17 2.71
C THR A 691 -57.03 2.37 2.02
N ALA A 692 -55.71 2.42 1.94
CA ALA A 692 -54.95 3.50 1.31
C ALA A 692 -55.15 3.60 -0.21
N LEU A 693 -55.48 2.50 -0.90
CA LEU A 693 -55.93 2.52 -2.30
C LEU A 693 -57.24 3.31 -2.48
N GLY A 694 -58.04 3.47 -1.43
CA GLY A 694 -59.25 4.29 -1.41
C GLY A 694 -59.07 5.72 -0.89
N ASP A 695 -57.83 6.16 -0.59
CA ASP A 695 -57.59 7.45 0.04
C ASP A 695 -58.00 8.64 -0.85
N ARG A 696 -58.48 9.72 -0.23
CA ARG A 696 -58.85 10.96 -0.93
C ARG A 696 -57.67 11.61 -1.67
N GLU A 697 -56.46 11.46 -1.14
CA GLU A 697 -55.24 12.05 -1.69
C GLU A 697 -54.61 11.13 -2.76
N VAL A 698 -54.41 11.67 -3.97
CA VAL A 698 -53.88 10.94 -5.13
C VAL A 698 -52.51 10.31 -4.84
N ARG A 699 -51.64 11.04 -4.12
CA ARG A 699 -50.30 10.57 -3.74
C ARG A 699 -50.30 9.40 -2.77
N VAL A 700 -51.37 9.22 -1.99
CA VAL A 700 -51.51 8.09 -1.06
C VAL A 700 -51.96 6.85 -1.82
N ARG A 701 -52.94 6.99 -2.72
CA ARG A 701 -53.38 5.89 -3.60
C ARG A 701 -52.25 5.37 -4.47
N GLU A 702 -51.48 6.29 -5.08
CA GLU A 702 -50.30 5.95 -5.88
C GLU A 702 -49.23 5.23 -5.04
N ALA A 703 -48.91 5.75 -3.85
CA ALA A 703 -47.95 5.12 -2.96
C ALA A 703 -48.38 3.70 -2.55
N ALA A 704 -49.65 3.52 -2.17
CA ALA A 704 -50.20 2.22 -1.82
C ALA A 704 -50.17 1.24 -3.00
N ALA A 705 -50.55 1.69 -4.19
CA ALA A 705 -50.48 0.87 -5.40
C ALA A 705 -49.02 0.45 -5.70
N SER A 706 -48.06 1.37 -5.53
CA SER A 706 -46.66 1.12 -5.88
C SER A 706 -45.96 0.03 -5.05
N VAL A 707 -46.40 -0.20 -3.82
CA VAL A 707 -45.84 -1.24 -2.93
C VAL A 707 -46.61 -2.56 -2.99
N LEU A 708 -47.81 -2.57 -3.58
CA LEU A 708 -48.63 -3.78 -3.77
C LEU A 708 -48.23 -4.52 -5.05
N SER A 709 -46.94 -4.82 -5.20
CA SER A 709 -46.36 -5.52 -6.33
C SER A 709 -45.69 -6.83 -5.90
N GLY A 710 -45.47 -7.74 -6.85
CA GLY A 710 -44.81 -9.02 -6.61
C GLY A 710 -45.75 -10.15 -6.14
N PRO A 711 -45.22 -11.38 -6.00
CA PRO A 711 -46.02 -12.58 -5.82
C PRO A 711 -46.83 -12.61 -4.51
N ASN A 712 -46.34 -11.93 -3.47
CA ASN A 712 -46.96 -11.92 -2.15
C ASN A 712 -48.07 -10.87 -1.98
N ALA A 713 -48.34 -10.07 -3.03
CA ALA A 713 -49.36 -9.02 -3.04
C ALA A 713 -50.67 -9.43 -3.75
N GLY A 714 -50.88 -10.73 -3.99
CA GLY A 714 -52.08 -11.24 -4.69
C GLY A 714 -53.41 -10.84 -4.04
N PHE A 715 -53.44 -10.60 -2.73
CA PHE A 715 -54.62 -10.09 -2.02
C PHE A 715 -55.11 -8.71 -2.53
N ALA A 716 -54.25 -7.97 -3.25
CA ALA A 716 -54.54 -6.66 -3.81
C ALA A 716 -55.02 -6.71 -5.27
N GLU A 717 -55.18 -7.88 -5.89
CA GLU A 717 -55.59 -8.02 -7.29
C GLU A 717 -56.84 -7.19 -7.62
N ALA A 718 -57.97 -7.49 -6.98
CA ALA A 718 -59.23 -6.81 -7.29
C ALA A 718 -59.20 -5.29 -6.98
N PRO A 719 -58.67 -4.83 -5.84
CA PRO A 719 -58.51 -3.40 -5.57
C PRO A 719 -57.61 -2.67 -6.57
N LEU A 720 -56.50 -3.29 -7.00
CA LEU A 720 -55.62 -2.72 -8.02
C LEU A 720 -56.29 -2.70 -9.39
N THR A 721 -57.07 -3.73 -9.74
CA THR A 721 -57.89 -3.73 -10.96
C THR A 721 -58.89 -2.58 -10.95
N SER A 722 -59.61 -2.33 -9.85
CA SER A 722 -60.47 -1.14 -9.73
C SER A 722 -59.68 0.16 -9.88
N ARG A 723 -58.47 0.27 -9.32
CA ARG A 723 -57.62 1.46 -9.53
C ARG A 723 -57.18 1.63 -10.98
N LEU A 724 -56.92 0.55 -11.71
CA LEU A 724 -56.62 0.61 -13.13
C LEU A 724 -57.82 1.08 -13.95
N THR A 725 -59.04 0.64 -13.63
CA THR A 725 -60.22 0.89 -14.48
C THR A 725 -61.00 2.14 -14.10
N GLU A 726 -61.00 2.54 -12.82
CA GLU A 726 -61.92 3.56 -12.29
C GLU A 726 -61.22 4.80 -11.72
N ASP A 727 -59.89 4.79 -11.50
CA ASP A 727 -59.24 5.95 -10.90
C ASP A 727 -59.20 7.13 -11.87
N ARG A 728 -59.62 8.31 -11.38
CA ARG A 728 -59.65 9.55 -12.16
C ARG A 728 -58.26 10.00 -12.60
N TRP A 729 -57.20 9.60 -11.90
CA TRP A 729 -55.85 10.10 -12.14
C TRP A 729 -55.00 9.08 -12.92
N PRO A 730 -54.51 9.44 -14.13
CA PRO A 730 -53.67 8.57 -14.94
C PRO A 730 -52.44 8.03 -14.20
N LEU A 731 -51.85 8.83 -13.30
CA LEU A 731 -50.70 8.40 -12.48
C LEU A 731 -51.02 7.16 -11.61
N VAL A 732 -52.22 7.09 -11.05
CA VAL A 732 -52.63 5.96 -10.20
C VAL A 732 -52.94 4.75 -11.08
N ARG A 733 -53.66 4.93 -12.19
CA ARG A 733 -53.94 3.86 -13.17
C ARG A 733 -52.66 3.24 -13.72
N ALA A 734 -51.70 4.07 -14.12
CA ALA A 734 -50.38 3.65 -14.60
C ALA A 734 -49.59 2.87 -13.56
N THR A 735 -49.68 3.26 -12.28
CA THR A 735 -49.02 2.55 -11.18
C THR A 735 -49.71 1.23 -10.89
N ALA A 736 -51.05 1.20 -10.90
CA ALA A 736 -51.83 -0.03 -10.76
C ALA A 736 -51.51 -1.03 -11.87
N ALA A 737 -51.41 -0.58 -13.13
CA ALA A 737 -51.00 -1.42 -14.25
C ALA A 737 -49.62 -2.07 -14.03
N ARG A 738 -48.62 -1.30 -13.57
CA ARG A 738 -47.28 -1.83 -13.24
C ARG A 738 -47.38 -2.91 -12.15
N SER A 739 -48.06 -2.60 -11.05
CA SER A 739 -48.17 -3.53 -9.92
C SER A 739 -48.90 -4.82 -10.29
N LEU A 740 -49.97 -4.73 -11.10
CA LEU A 740 -50.69 -5.87 -11.68
C LEU A 740 -49.79 -6.73 -12.59
N GLY A 741 -48.86 -6.10 -13.32
CA GLY A 741 -47.81 -6.76 -14.11
C GLY A 741 -46.96 -7.72 -13.29
N ASP A 742 -46.68 -7.36 -12.04
CA ASP A 742 -45.80 -8.12 -11.13
C ASP A 742 -46.57 -9.11 -10.23
N LEU A 743 -47.91 -9.11 -10.27
CA LEU A 743 -48.74 -10.09 -9.56
C LEU A 743 -48.75 -11.46 -10.26
N PRO A 744 -49.13 -12.55 -9.56
CA PRO A 744 -49.35 -13.85 -10.18
C PRO A 744 -50.26 -13.80 -11.42
N ALA A 745 -50.08 -14.76 -12.33
CA ALA A 745 -50.90 -14.86 -13.54
C ALA A 745 -52.39 -15.03 -13.18
N SER A 746 -53.24 -14.28 -13.86
CA SER A 746 -54.69 -14.17 -13.62
C SER A 746 -55.35 -13.71 -14.91
N PRO A 747 -56.16 -14.54 -15.57
CA PRO A 747 -56.87 -14.16 -16.80
C PRO A 747 -57.77 -12.92 -16.61
N ARG A 748 -58.27 -12.70 -15.38
CA ARG A 748 -59.07 -11.52 -15.03
C ARG A 748 -58.24 -10.24 -15.10
N VAL A 749 -57.02 -10.28 -14.57
CA VAL A 749 -56.08 -9.15 -14.64
C VAL A 749 -55.65 -8.89 -16.07
N ASP A 750 -55.38 -9.95 -16.84
CA ASP A 750 -54.99 -9.83 -18.25
C ASP A 750 -56.10 -9.16 -19.07
N ALA A 751 -57.36 -9.54 -18.84
CA ALA A 751 -58.51 -8.90 -19.48
C ALA A 751 -58.66 -7.42 -19.10
N ALA A 752 -58.46 -7.07 -17.82
CA ALA A 752 -58.53 -5.69 -17.37
C ALA A 752 -57.39 -4.83 -17.94
N LEU A 753 -56.17 -5.38 -18.00
CA LEU A 753 -55.04 -4.74 -18.68
C LEU A 753 -55.33 -4.58 -20.17
N ALA A 754 -55.84 -5.60 -20.85
CA ALA A 754 -56.19 -5.50 -22.27
C ALA A 754 -57.23 -4.40 -22.53
N SER A 755 -58.25 -4.26 -21.68
CA SER A 755 -59.20 -3.15 -21.79
C SER A 755 -58.55 -1.77 -21.61
N ALA A 756 -57.49 -1.68 -20.80
CA ALA A 756 -56.76 -0.44 -20.55
C ALA A 756 -55.73 -0.10 -21.66
N LEU A 757 -55.61 -0.91 -22.72
CA LEU A 757 -54.90 -0.53 -23.94
C LEU A 757 -55.56 0.65 -24.66
N GLU A 758 -56.84 0.88 -24.40
CA GLU A 758 -57.63 2.00 -24.91
C GLU A 758 -57.74 3.17 -23.90
N ASP A 759 -56.91 3.18 -22.85
CA ASP A 759 -56.90 4.30 -21.90
C ASP A 759 -56.55 5.62 -22.62
N GLU A 760 -57.27 6.69 -22.31
CA GLU A 760 -57.07 8.02 -22.90
C GLU A 760 -55.62 8.53 -22.76
N SER A 761 -54.91 8.11 -21.70
CA SER A 761 -53.57 8.57 -21.41
C SER A 761 -52.50 7.59 -21.91
N PRO A 762 -51.57 8.00 -22.80
CA PRO A 762 -50.44 7.16 -23.21
C PRO A 762 -49.51 6.80 -22.03
N HIS A 763 -49.52 7.60 -20.97
CA HIS A 763 -48.78 7.30 -19.74
C HIS A 763 -49.35 6.10 -18.97
N VAL A 764 -50.60 5.69 -19.23
CA VAL A 764 -51.23 4.47 -18.71
C VAL A 764 -51.04 3.32 -19.69
N ARG A 765 -51.27 3.57 -20.99
CA ARG A 765 -51.13 2.56 -22.04
C ARG A 765 -49.75 1.91 -22.05
N ARG A 766 -48.67 2.68 -21.91
CA ARG A 766 -47.29 2.13 -21.86
C ARG A 766 -47.10 1.11 -20.73
N PRO A 767 -47.35 1.43 -19.44
CA PRO A 767 -47.35 0.44 -18.37
C PRO A 767 -48.25 -0.77 -18.58
N VAL A 768 -49.43 -0.57 -19.15
CA VAL A 768 -50.39 -1.65 -19.44
C VAL A 768 -49.81 -2.64 -20.45
N VAL A 769 -49.25 -2.14 -21.55
CA VAL A 769 -48.58 -2.94 -22.57
C VAL A 769 -47.43 -3.75 -21.97
N LEU A 770 -46.57 -3.10 -21.16
CA LEU A 770 -45.47 -3.78 -20.49
C LEU A 770 -45.93 -4.84 -19.50
N ALA A 771 -47.04 -4.60 -18.79
CA ALA A 771 -47.63 -5.54 -17.85
C ALA A 771 -48.19 -6.77 -18.56
N LEU A 772 -48.91 -6.62 -19.68
CA LEU A 772 -49.33 -7.75 -20.53
C LEU A 772 -48.13 -8.56 -21.03
N GLY A 773 -47.06 -7.86 -21.43
CA GLY A 773 -45.78 -8.45 -21.81
C GLY A 773 -45.15 -9.30 -20.71
N ALA A 774 -44.97 -8.71 -19.52
CA ALA A 774 -44.37 -9.37 -18.35
C ALA A 774 -45.17 -10.58 -17.85
N ARG A 775 -46.50 -10.55 -18.04
CA ARG A 775 -47.41 -11.62 -17.65
C ARG A 775 -47.54 -12.72 -18.70
N GLY A 776 -46.95 -12.56 -19.89
CA GLY A 776 -47.05 -13.53 -20.97
C GLY A 776 -48.48 -13.70 -21.49
N ALA A 777 -49.28 -12.62 -21.51
CA ALA A 777 -50.71 -12.66 -21.80
C ALA A 777 -51.03 -12.85 -23.30
N LEU A 778 -50.51 -13.92 -23.91
CA LEU A 778 -50.47 -14.22 -25.35
C LEU A 778 -51.82 -14.02 -26.06
N ARG A 779 -52.94 -14.27 -25.38
CA ARG A 779 -54.30 -14.04 -25.91
C ARG A 779 -54.52 -12.61 -26.43
N TYR A 780 -53.77 -11.63 -25.93
CA TYR A 780 -53.89 -10.22 -26.29
C TYR A 780 -52.75 -9.73 -27.20
N SER A 781 -51.94 -10.63 -27.78
CA SER A 781 -50.84 -10.27 -28.70
C SER A 781 -51.31 -9.36 -29.83
N LYS A 782 -52.43 -9.67 -30.48
CA LYS A 782 -52.99 -8.86 -31.57
C LYS A 782 -53.34 -7.43 -31.13
N ALA A 783 -53.96 -7.26 -29.97
CA ALA A 783 -54.30 -5.93 -29.44
C ALA A 783 -53.03 -5.11 -29.08
N VAL A 784 -51.96 -5.79 -28.64
CA VAL A 784 -50.66 -5.14 -28.42
C VAL A 784 -50.00 -4.79 -29.77
N ALA A 785 -50.12 -5.64 -30.79
CA ALA A 785 -49.63 -5.37 -32.15
C ALA A 785 -50.33 -4.16 -32.78
N GLU A 786 -51.65 -4.01 -32.60
CA GLU A 786 -52.40 -2.84 -33.06
C GLU A 786 -51.86 -1.53 -32.44
N ARG A 787 -51.38 -1.55 -31.18
CA ARG A 787 -50.70 -0.39 -30.57
C ARG A 787 -49.31 -0.13 -31.14
N LEU A 788 -48.58 -1.15 -31.59
CA LEU A 788 -47.29 -0.97 -32.27
C LEU A 788 -47.48 -0.32 -33.67
N GLU A 789 -48.55 -0.71 -34.37
CA GLU A 789 -48.88 -0.24 -35.72
C GLU A 789 -49.54 1.14 -35.78
N ASP A 790 -50.22 1.55 -34.70
CA ASP A 790 -50.85 2.87 -34.61
C ASP A 790 -49.80 3.99 -34.77
N ARG A 791 -49.95 4.78 -35.84
CA ARG A 791 -49.04 5.88 -36.17
C ARG A 791 -49.28 7.13 -35.32
N GLU A 792 -50.48 7.28 -34.77
CA GLU A 792 -50.84 8.41 -33.90
C GLU A 792 -50.46 8.11 -32.44
N GLU A 793 -50.09 6.87 -32.13
CA GLU A 793 -49.62 6.46 -30.81
C GLU A 793 -48.21 6.99 -30.50
N LYS A 794 -47.97 7.30 -29.22
CA LYS A 794 -46.66 7.74 -28.74
C LYS A 794 -45.59 6.69 -28.99
N ALA A 795 -44.44 7.13 -29.51
CA ALA A 795 -43.30 6.26 -29.81
C ALA A 795 -42.88 5.39 -28.60
N GLU A 796 -42.98 5.89 -27.37
CA GLU A 796 -42.65 5.13 -26.17
C GLU A 796 -43.65 4.00 -25.85
N VAL A 797 -44.92 4.12 -26.25
CA VAL A 797 -45.92 3.05 -26.12
C VAL A 797 -45.71 2.02 -27.22
N ARG A 798 -45.44 2.46 -28.45
CA ARG A 798 -45.14 1.58 -29.59
C ARG A 798 -43.89 0.73 -29.35
N ALA A 799 -42.82 1.34 -28.82
CA ALA A 799 -41.62 0.61 -28.42
C ALA A 799 -41.90 -0.39 -27.29
N ALA A 800 -42.75 -0.02 -26.32
CA ALA A 800 -43.18 -0.95 -25.28
C ALA A 800 -44.00 -2.12 -25.85
N ALA A 801 -44.78 -1.90 -26.90
CA ALA A 801 -45.56 -2.93 -27.58
C ALA A 801 -44.67 -3.93 -28.31
N ALA A 802 -43.66 -3.47 -29.05
CA ALA A 802 -42.64 -4.34 -29.65
C ALA A 802 -41.96 -5.23 -28.58
N LEU A 803 -41.51 -4.62 -27.47
CA LEU A 803 -40.89 -5.35 -26.36
C LEU A 803 -41.85 -6.35 -25.70
N ALA A 804 -43.11 -5.98 -25.51
CA ALA A 804 -44.12 -6.84 -24.91
C ALA A 804 -44.41 -8.07 -25.78
N LEU A 805 -44.58 -7.89 -27.10
CA LEU A 805 -44.76 -8.99 -28.05
C LEU A 805 -43.59 -9.96 -28.04
N GLY A 806 -42.36 -9.43 -28.00
CA GLY A 806 -41.15 -10.25 -27.85
C GLY A 806 -41.12 -11.03 -26.54
N ARG A 807 -41.47 -10.40 -25.41
CA ARG A 807 -41.53 -11.06 -24.08
C ARG A 807 -42.62 -12.12 -23.98
N MET A 808 -43.73 -11.95 -24.69
CA MET A 808 -44.82 -12.92 -24.74
C MET A 808 -44.53 -14.09 -25.67
N CYS A 809 -43.50 -13.96 -26.53
CA CYS A 809 -43.19 -14.91 -27.59
C CYS A 809 -44.36 -15.03 -28.59
N ALA A 810 -44.92 -13.89 -29.00
CA ALA A 810 -46.03 -13.81 -29.95
C ALA A 810 -45.59 -14.18 -31.38
N VAL A 811 -45.55 -15.49 -31.66
CA VAL A 811 -45.12 -16.06 -32.95
C VAL A 811 -45.93 -15.54 -34.14
N ASP A 812 -47.19 -15.21 -33.90
CA ASP A 812 -48.11 -14.63 -34.88
C ASP A 812 -47.78 -13.18 -35.26
N GLN A 813 -46.86 -12.52 -34.54
CA GLN A 813 -46.46 -11.13 -34.75
C GLN A 813 -44.99 -10.98 -35.17
N VAL A 814 -44.31 -12.08 -35.52
CA VAL A 814 -42.88 -12.07 -35.87
C VAL A 814 -42.59 -11.22 -37.10
N ASP A 815 -43.38 -11.37 -38.17
CA ASP A 815 -43.22 -10.58 -39.41
C ASP A 815 -43.36 -9.08 -39.15
N LEU A 816 -44.27 -8.71 -38.23
CA LEU A 816 -44.48 -7.33 -37.82
C LEU A 816 -43.23 -6.79 -37.12
N LEU A 817 -42.68 -7.53 -36.15
CA LEU A 817 -41.44 -7.15 -35.44
C LEU A 817 -40.25 -7.05 -36.41
N GLU A 818 -40.10 -8.00 -37.33
CA GLU A 818 -39.05 -7.97 -38.37
C GLU A 818 -39.17 -6.72 -39.27
N SER A 819 -40.40 -6.33 -39.64
CA SER A 819 -40.66 -5.12 -40.42
C SER A 819 -40.22 -3.83 -39.72
N TYR A 820 -40.21 -3.82 -38.38
CA TYR A 820 -39.70 -2.69 -37.59
C TYR A 820 -38.19 -2.76 -37.41
N ALA A 821 -37.63 -3.94 -37.11
CA ALA A 821 -36.19 -4.13 -36.99
C ALA A 821 -35.43 -3.75 -38.27
N THR A 822 -35.96 -4.11 -39.44
CA THR A 822 -35.38 -3.76 -40.74
C THR A 822 -35.36 -2.25 -41.02
N LYS A 823 -36.29 -1.48 -40.43
CA LYS A 823 -36.29 0.00 -40.54
C LYS A 823 -35.12 0.64 -39.77
N LEU A 824 -34.58 -0.02 -38.74
CA LEU A 824 -33.38 0.45 -38.01
C LEU A 824 -32.13 0.45 -38.89
N ALA A 825 -32.03 -0.50 -39.83
CA ALA A 825 -30.93 -0.60 -40.78
C ALA A 825 -30.93 0.52 -41.84
N ASN A 826 -32.04 1.26 -41.98
CA ASN A 826 -32.15 2.41 -42.86
C ASN A 826 -31.72 3.70 -42.12
N PRO A 827 -30.58 4.33 -42.48
CA PRO A 827 -30.11 5.56 -41.82
C PRO A 827 -31.02 6.78 -42.03
N PHE A 828 -31.94 6.71 -43.02
CA PHE A 828 -32.94 7.73 -43.32
C PHE A 828 -34.33 7.44 -42.72
N SER A 829 -34.46 6.43 -41.84
CA SER A 829 -35.70 6.18 -41.12
C SER A 829 -36.10 7.35 -40.22
N ASP A 830 -37.42 7.55 -40.10
CA ASP A 830 -38.02 8.56 -39.23
C ASP A 830 -37.41 8.48 -37.81
N PRO A 831 -36.87 9.58 -37.27
CA PRO A 831 -36.32 9.62 -35.92
C PRO A 831 -37.28 9.08 -34.83
N GLU A 832 -38.59 9.20 -35.01
CA GLU A 832 -39.59 8.68 -34.07
C GLU A 832 -39.73 7.14 -34.10
N LEU A 833 -39.30 6.49 -35.20
CA LEU A 833 -39.33 5.02 -35.34
C LEU A 833 -38.09 4.34 -34.78
N ARG A 834 -36.98 5.07 -34.57
CA ARG A 834 -35.73 4.52 -34.04
C ARG A 834 -35.87 3.83 -32.68
N PRO A 835 -36.55 4.40 -31.65
CA PRO A 835 -36.74 3.70 -30.39
C PRO A 835 -37.66 2.48 -30.50
N VAL A 836 -38.60 2.48 -31.45
CA VAL A 836 -39.53 1.36 -31.72
C VAL A 836 -38.80 0.21 -32.42
N ALA A 837 -37.95 0.53 -33.39
CA ALA A 837 -37.18 -0.44 -34.17
C ALA A 837 -35.98 -1.04 -33.40
N ALA A 838 -35.52 -0.35 -32.36
CA ALA A 838 -34.44 -0.82 -31.48
C ALA A 838 -34.93 -1.67 -30.30
N ALA A 839 -36.19 -1.52 -29.90
CA ALA A 839 -36.86 -2.31 -28.86
C ALA A 839 -37.35 -3.64 -29.43
#